data_AF-A0A961GIL6-F1
#
_entry.id   AF-A0A961GIL6-F1
#
_cell.length_a   1.000
_cell.length_b   1.000
_cell.length_c   1.000
_cell.angle_alpha   90.00
_cell.angle_beta   90.00
_cell.angle_gamma   90.00
#
_symmetry.space_group_name_H-M   'P 1'
#
loop_
_entity.id
_entity.type
_entity.pdbx_description
1 polymer ?
#
loop_
_entity_poly.entity_id
_entity_poly.type
_entity_poly.pdbx_seq_one_letter_code
_entity_poly.pdbx_strand_id
1 'polypeptide(L)'
;MTNLDPIKYDLLFERFLNPDRISMPDIDIYFDSRYRDEMIRYAAERYGRDHVAQIVTFSTIKARAAVRDAARVLGYPYVVGDKVAKAMPPLVMGRDTPLYACLEEHPKYEDGFKMAAELRQMYAEDPDAKRVIDVARGLEGLRRQDGIHAAAVVITKDPLTEYLPIQRKPESGQDPADAPVVTQYEMHGVEDLGLLKMDFLGLRNLDVITDTVELLRRTRGVDLDIDDVDLDDAATYELLQRGDTVGVFQLESPPMRALLTRLKPTSFEDVSAVLALYRPGPMSVNMHNDYADRKNERQPVTYFHDDAVEVLGDTYGLMIYQESVMRVSQKFAGYSLAEADNLRKACGKKIRELMAKEREAFVLGCERTGYGADLGNELFDVIEKFADYAFNKSHTFGYGLVTYQTAYLKANYPVEYLASLLTSVKTNLDKAAVYLAECRAMGIPVLVPDINVAISEFGAIPADDGGRGGSITFGLSAVRNVGEGLVALILAEREANGRFSDFYDFCERVDPQVLNKRSVESLIKGGAFDDLGHRRQGLLMVFEQIIDRVLARRRKEAEGQFELFAALEEPGADGFDDARIDIPDTDFDKRTRLSFEKEMLGLYVSDHPLRGAEAALRRKCDCSIYELDGVEDGSMRVLGGLVTGLQRKWTKKGDLMAVFVLEDLQGTIECMVFPKTMQSYGHLLEDDAAVLVKARVDKREDTPKLIATEVEVLSDLITDESPPVRINLPAARASEPVLRSLKDLLHEHPGESQVFLHLGTSQVLRLPDEFSVDASTGLVAELRVLLGADAVLV
;
A
#
# COMPACT_ATOMS: atom_id res chain seq x y z
N MET A 1 21.73 12.75 -18.79
CA MET A 1 21.02 11.46 -18.97
C MET A 1 20.83 10.75 -17.65
N THR A 2 21.85 10.66 -16.79
CA THR A 2 21.71 10.19 -15.41
C THR A 2 21.77 11.38 -14.43
N ASN A 3 21.06 11.29 -13.31
CA ASN A 3 21.08 12.25 -12.19
C ASN A 3 22.07 11.84 -11.08
N LEU A 4 22.88 10.80 -11.33
CA LEU A 4 23.91 10.32 -10.39
C LEU A 4 25.31 10.51 -10.97
N ASP A 5 26.26 10.85 -10.10
CA ASP A 5 27.68 10.92 -10.43
C ASP A 5 28.28 9.50 -10.50
N PRO A 6 28.61 8.99 -11.70
CA PRO A 6 29.15 7.64 -11.85
C PRO A 6 30.58 7.52 -11.33
N ILE A 7 31.33 8.63 -11.23
CA ILE A 7 32.71 8.63 -10.73
C ILE A 7 32.69 8.51 -9.21
N LYS A 8 31.82 9.28 -8.54
CA LYS A 8 31.66 9.22 -7.07
C LYS A 8 31.34 7.81 -6.57
N TYR A 9 30.42 7.10 -7.25
CA TYR A 9 29.89 5.82 -6.80
C TYR A 9 30.53 4.58 -7.48
N ASP A 10 31.61 4.79 -8.24
CA ASP A 10 32.29 3.74 -9.02
C ASP A 10 31.36 2.92 -9.93
N LEU A 11 30.52 3.62 -10.72
CA LEU A 11 29.61 3.01 -11.68
C LEU A 11 30.34 2.81 -13.03
N LEU A 12 30.59 1.56 -13.41
CA LEU A 12 31.44 1.22 -14.55
C LEU A 12 30.75 1.43 -15.90
N PHE A 13 31.38 2.22 -16.78
CA PHE A 13 30.88 2.47 -18.13
C PHE A 13 30.92 1.22 -19.01
N GLU A 14 31.95 0.38 -18.88
CA GLU A 14 32.14 -0.85 -19.66
C GLU A 14 31.04 -1.88 -19.42
N ARG A 15 30.35 -1.77 -18.27
CA ARG A 15 29.17 -2.58 -17.97
C ARG A 15 27.96 -2.14 -18.81
N PHE A 16 27.85 -0.85 -19.13
CA PHE A 16 26.83 -0.30 -20.01
C PHE A 16 27.20 -0.53 -21.49
N LEU A 17 28.39 -0.08 -21.90
CA LEU A 17 28.89 -0.23 -23.26
C LEU A 17 30.28 -0.86 -23.24
N ASN A 18 30.35 -2.14 -23.62
CA ASN A 18 31.60 -2.89 -23.65
C ASN A 18 32.29 -2.66 -25.01
N PRO A 19 33.53 -2.12 -25.05
CA PRO A 19 34.22 -1.79 -26.30
C PRO A 19 34.53 -3.01 -27.17
N ASP A 20 34.64 -4.20 -26.58
CA ASP A 20 34.93 -5.45 -27.30
C ASP A 20 33.67 -6.10 -27.89
N ARG A 21 32.49 -5.52 -27.66
CA ARG A 21 31.20 -6.07 -28.10
C ARG A 21 30.41 -5.08 -28.96
N ILE A 22 30.13 -5.51 -30.20
CA ILE A 22 29.23 -4.79 -31.10
C ILE A 22 27.79 -5.15 -30.74
N SER A 23 27.23 -4.51 -29.71
CA SER A 23 25.82 -4.57 -29.36
C SER A 23 25.29 -3.16 -29.15
N MET A 24 24.10 -2.85 -29.68
CA MET A 24 23.44 -1.59 -29.37
C MET A 24 23.17 -1.48 -27.87
N PRO A 25 23.33 -0.29 -27.26
CA PRO A 25 22.97 -0.08 -25.87
C PRO A 25 21.45 -0.16 -25.70
N ASP A 26 21.00 -0.73 -24.59
CA ASP A 26 19.60 -0.70 -24.15
C ASP A 26 19.47 0.41 -23.11
N ILE A 27 18.59 1.38 -23.36
CA ILE A 27 18.45 2.58 -22.53
C ILE A 27 17.01 2.66 -22.03
N ASP A 28 16.89 2.47 -20.72
CA ASP A 28 15.62 2.58 -19.99
C ASP A 28 15.51 3.98 -19.39
N ILE A 29 14.42 4.68 -19.70
CA ILE A 29 14.13 6.01 -19.17
C ILE A 29 12.78 5.98 -18.46
N TYR A 30 12.79 6.41 -17.20
CA TYR A 30 11.60 6.51 -16.38
C TYR A 30 11.03 7.93 -16.44
N PHE A 31 9.73 8.00 -16.65
CA PHE A 31 8.94 9.22 -16.65
C PHE A 31 7.81 9.10 -15.64
N ASP A 32 7.30 10.25 -15.23
CA ASP A 32 5.94 10.32 -14.71
C ASP A 32 4.98 9.70 -15.74
N SER A 33 4.14 8.79 -15.27
CA SER A 33 3.34 7.90 -16.11
C SER A 33 2.38 8.66 -17.01
N ARG A 34 1.97 9.87 -16.61
CA ARG A 34 1.06 10.76 -17.35
C ARG A 34 1.70 11.32 -18.62
N TYR A 35 3.02 11.52 -18.62
CA TYR A 35 3.76 12.12 -19.74
C TYR A 35 4.46 11.08 -20.63
N ARG A 36 4.39 9.79 -20.30
CA ARG A 36 5.02 8.72 -21.09
C ARG A 36 4.59 8.75 -22.56
N ASP A 37 3.29 8.86 -22.82
CA ASP A 37 2.78 8.85 -24.19
C ASP A 37 3.11 10.13 -24.96
N GLU A 38 3.30 11.25 -24.25
CA GLU A 38 3.84 12.48 -24.84
C GLU A 38 5.27 12.31 -25.30
N MET A 39 6.10 11.55 -24.57
CA MET A 39 7.48 11.25 -24.99
C MET A 39 7.53 10.38 -26.24
N ILE A 40 6.60 9.44 -26.40
CA ILE A 40 6.46 8.64 -27.62
C ILE A 40 6.04 9.54 -28.79
N ARG A 41 5.06 10.43 -28.56
CA ARG A 41 4.62 11.39 -29.55
C ARG A 41 5.75 12.32 -29.97
N TYR A 42 6.50 12.85 -29.03
CA TYR A 42 7.67 13.67 -29.28
C TYR A 42 8.70 12.93 -30.15
N ALA A 43 9.03 11.67 -29.83
CA ALA A 43 9.94 10.88 -30.64
C ALA A 43 9.42 10.71 -32.08
N ALA A 44 8.13 10.41 -32.25
CA ALA A 44 7.51 10.26 -33.56
C ALA A 44 7.48 11.58 -34.36
N GLU A 45 7.23 12.71 -33.71
CA GLU A 45 7.28 14.04 -34.34
C GLU A 45 8.71 14.44 -34.71
N ARG A 46 9.69 14.08 -33.87
CA ARG A 46 11.09 14.44 -34.05
C ARG A 46 11.79 13.63 -35.14
N TYR A 47 11.53 12.33 -35.19
CA TYR A 47 12.24 11.40 -36.08
C TYR A 47 11.41 10.92 -37.27
N GLY A 48 10.10 11.19 -37.29
CA GLY A 48 9.16 10.75 -38.32
C GLY A 48 8.23 9.65 -37.80
N ARG A 49 6.93 9.78 -38.09
CA ARG A 49 5.89 8.85 -37.61
C ARG A 49 6.06 7.42 -38.14
N ASP A 50 6.75 7.25 -39.26
CA ASP A 50 7.09 5.98 -39.91
C ASP A 50 8.46 5.43 -39.51
N HIS A 51 9.20 6.14 -38.65
CA HIS A 51 10.51 5.72 -38.10
C HIS A 51 10.43 5.28 -36.64
N VAL A 52 9.29 5.48 -35.98
CA VAL A 52 9.08 5.22 -34.55
C VAL A 52 7.88 4.31 -34.35
N ALA A 53 8.08 3.19 -33.66
CA ALA A 53 7.01 2.28 -33.31
C ALA A 53 7.20 1.70 -31.91
N GLN A 54 6.09 1.37 -31.26
CA GLN A 54 6.13 0.58 -30.04
C GLN A 54 6.34 -0.91 -30.38
N ILE A 55 6.97 -1.67 -29.49
CA ILE A 55 7.19 -3.09 -29.74
C ILE A 55 5.91 -3.89 -29.40
N VAL A 56 5.56 -4.90 -30.20
CA VAL A 56 4.46 -5.82 -29.86
C VAL A 56 4.86 -6.77 -28.72
N THR A 57 3.90 -7.08 -27.87
CA THR A 57 4.01 -8.19 -26.92
C THR A 57 2.98 -9.25 -27.25
N PHE A 58 3.32 -10.52 -27.05
CA PHE A 58 2.37 -11.61 -27.20
C PHE A 58 2.10 -12.21 -25.83
N SER A 59 0.85 -12.18 -25.38
CA SER A 59 0.49 -12.89 -24.17
C SER A 59 0.33 -14.37 -24.48
N THR A 60 0.95 -15.21 -23.66
CA THR A 60 0.84 -16.66 -23.75
C THR A 60 -0.16 -17.17 -22.73
N ILE A 61 -0.86 -18.26 -23.07
CA ILE A 61 -1.80 -18.92 -22.16
C ILE A 61 -0.99 -19.66 -21.08
N LYS A 62 -1.03 -19.15 -19.85
CA LYS A 62 -0.41 -19.79 -18.68
C LYS A 62 -1.23 -20.99 -18.18
N ALA A 63 -0.61 -21.92 -17.47
CA ALA A 63 -1.22 -23.16 -16.96
C ALA A 63 -2.63 -22.99 -16.36
N ARG A 64 -2.81 -22.10 -15.35
CA ARG A 64 -4.13 -21.88 -14.72
C ARG A 64 -5.16 -21.30 -15.69
N ALA A 65 -4.73 -20.41 -16.59
CA ALA A 65 -5.60 -19.85 -17.61
C ALA A 65 -5.99 -20.92 -18.64
N ALA A 66 -5.06 -21.78 -19.04
CA ALA A 66 -5.29 -22.89 -19.96
C ALA A 66 -6.38 -23.84 -19.41
N VAL A 67 -6.34 -24.15 -18.11
CA VAL A 67 -7.36 -24.97 -17.44
C VAL A 67 -8.75 -24.31 -17.48
N ARG A 68 -8.85 -23.03 -17.11
CA ARG A 68 -10.13 -22.30 -17.13
C ARG A 68 -10.68 -22.16 -18.55
N ASP A 69 -9.80 -21.91 -19.52
CA ASP A 69 -10.15 -21.79 -20.93
C ASP A 69 -10.62 -23.13 -21.50
N ALA A 70 -9.92 -24.22 -21.20
CA ALA A 70 -10.31 -25.57 -21.60
C ALA A 70 -11.70 -25.95 -21.05
N ALA A 71 -11.96 -25.68 -19.77
CA ALA A 71 -13.27 -25.94 -19.15
C ALA A 71 -14.40 -25.18 -19.87
N ARG A 72 -14.17 -23.90 -20.18
CA ARG A 72 -15.12 -23.06 -20.91
C ARG A 72 -15.37 -23.55 -22.33
N VAL A 73 -14.34 -23.94 -23.06
CA VAL A 73 -14.47 -24.47 -24.44
C VAL A 73 -15.19 -25.81 -24.46
N LEU A 74 -15.01 -26.64 -23.44
CA LEU A 74 -15.73 -27.91 -23.27
C LEU A 74 -17.18 -27.75 -22.79
N GLY A 75 -17.63 -26.52 -22.50
CA GLY A 75 -19.00 -26.23 -22.08
C GLY A 75 -19.29 -26.49 -20.59
N TYR A 76 -18.26 -26.62 -19.76
CA TYR A 76 -18.44 -26.79 -18.31
C TYR A 76 -18.78 -25.47 -17.61
N PRO A 77 -19.50 -25.51 -16.47
CA PRO A 77 -19.69 -24.35 -15.61
C PRO A 77 -18.36 -23.77 -15.10
N TYR A 78 -18.32 -22.45 -14.88
CA TYR A 78 -17.11 -21.74 -14.40
C TYR A 78 -16.48 -22.40 -13.16
N VAL A 79 -17.32 -22.89 -12.24
CA VAL A 79 -16.89 -23.54 -10.99
C VAL A 79 -15.98 -24.74 -11.24
N VAL A 80 -16.19 -25.51 -12.31
CA VAL A 80 -15.37 -26.69 -12.64
C VAL A 80 -13.96 -26.26 -13.03
N GLY A 81 -13.85 -25.29 -13.94
CA GLY A 81 -12.55 -24.74 -14.35
C GLY A 81 -11.82 -24.06 -13.20
N ASP A 82 -12.54 -23.35 -12.33
CA ASP A 82 -11.93 -22.68 -11.17
C ASP A 82 -11.46 -23.68 -10.09
N LYS A 83 -12.21 -24.77 -9.86
CA LYS A 83 -11.80 -25.86 -8.96
C LYS A 83 -10.48 -26.47 -9.39
N VAL A 84 -10.36 -26.89 -10.66
CA VAL A 84 -9.12 -27.48 -11.20
C VAL A 84 -7.99 -26.45 -11.20
N ALA A 85 -8.29 -25.19 -11.55
CA ALA A 85 -7.29 -24.14 -11.54
C ALA A 85 -6.78 -23.81 -10.13
N LYS A 86 -7.57 -24.00 -9.07
CA LYS A 86 -7.16 -23.80 -7.66
C LYS A 86 -6.27 -24.92 -7.14
N ALA A 87 -6.47 -26.17 -7.58
CA ALA A 87 -5.63 -27.33 -7.22
C ALA A 87 -4.20 -27.27 -7.79
N MET A 88 -3.92 -26.32 -8.68
CA MET A 88 -2.56 -26.05 -9.18
C MET A 88 -1.61 -25.55 -8.06
N PRO A 89 -0.30 -25.87 -8.12
CA PRO A 89 0.71 -25.34 -7.21
C PRO A 89 0.75 -23.81 -7.14
N PRO A 90 1.07 -23.21 -5.99
CA PRO A 90 1.20 -21.76 -5.87
C PRO A 90 2.27 -21.22 -6.83
N LEU A 91 2.14 -19.94 -7.19
CA LEU A 91 3.07 -19.28 -8.08
C LEU A 91 4.46 -19.21 -7.45
N VAL A 92 5.48 -19.62 -8.20
CA VAL A 92 6.89 -19.47 -7.82
C VAL A 92 7.44 -18.27 -8.59
N MET A 93 7.86 -17.23 -7.87
CA MET A 93 8.31 -15.96 -8.48
C MET A 93 7.30 -15.38 -9.48
N GLY A 94 5.99 -15.46 -9.15
CA GLY A 94 4.91 -14.96 -10.00
C GLY A 94 4.63 -15.80 -11.26
N ARG A 95 5.24 -16.98 -11.39
CA ARG A 95 5.06 -17.89 -12.54
C ARG A 95 4.35 -19.17 -12.11
N ASP A 96 3.44 -19.63 -12.96
CA ASP A 96 2.81 -20.94 -12.79
C ASP A 96 3.84 -22.05 -13.05
N THR A 97 3.75 -23.13 -12.29
CA THR A 97 4.36 -24.41 -12.68
C THR A 97 3.66 -24.90 -13.95
N PRO A 98 4.39 -25.25 -15.02
CA PRO A 98 3.78 -25.76 -16.24
C PRO A 98 2.92 -27.01 -16.01
N LEU A 99 1.84 -27.20 -16.77
CA LEU A 99 0.93 -28.35 -16.56
C LEU A 99 1.65 -29.70 -16.70
N TYR A 100 2.57 -29.81 -17.68
CA TYR A 100 3.34 -31.05 -17.86
C TYR A 100 4.16 -31.38 -16.61
N ALA A 101 4.74 -30.37 -15.95
CA ALA A 101 5.56 -30.53 -14.75
C ALA A 101 4.73 -30.75 -13.48
N CYS A 102 3.43 -30.47 -13.52
CA CYS A 102 2.49 -30.84 -12.46
C CYS A 102 2.11 -32.34 -12.53
N LEU A 103 2.08 -32.93 -13.72
CA LEU A 103 1.69 -34.31 -13.97
C LEU A 103 2.86 -35.29 -13.98
N GLU A 104 4.03 -34.84 -14.44
CA GLU A 104 5.25 -35.63 -14.61
C GLU A 104 6.43 -34.96 -13.91
N GLU A 105 7.30 -35.75 -13.29
CA GLU A 105 8.46 -35.23 -12.56
C GLU A 105 9.48 -34.61 -13.52
N HIS A 106 9.94 -33.41 -13.22
CA HIS A 106 10.89 -32.68 -14.07
C HIS A 106 11.98 -32.02 -13.20
N PRO A 107 13.28 -32.19 -13.52
CA PRO A 107 14.39 -31.71 -12.67
C PRO A 107 14.35 -30.21 -12.35
N LYS A 108 13.78 -29.40 -13.26
CA LYS A 108 13.62 -27.95 -13.07
C LYS A 108 12.46 -27.56 -12.15
N TYR A 109 11.48 -28.44 -11.93
CA TYR A 109 10.21 -28.12 -11.28
C TYR A 109 9.82 -29.16 -10.22
N GLU A 110 10.80 -29.72 -9.51
CA GLU A 110 10.57 -30.76 -8.49
C GLU A 110 9.54 -30.35 -7.42
N ASP A 111 9.65 -29.13 -6.91
CA ASP A 111 8.71 -28.62 -5.90
C ASP A 111 7.31 -28.44 -6.48
N GLY A 112 7.21 -27.96 -7.72
CA GLY A 112 5.94 -27.85 -8.44
C GLY A 112 5.25 -29.21 -8.59
N PHE A 113 6.01 -30.26 -8.92
CA PHE A 113 5.49 -31.63 -8.96
C PHE A 113 5.04 -32.10 -7.57
N LYS A 114 5.84 -31.92 -6.52
CA LYS A 114 5.47 -32.33 -5.15
C LYS A 114 4.17 -31.66 -4.69
N MET A 115 4.00 -30.37 -4.99
CA MET A 115 2.83 -29.59 -4.59
C MET A 115 1.57 -29.85 -5.45
N ALA A 116 1.70 -30.45 -6.63
CA ALA A 116 0.58 -30.74 -7.54
C ALA A 116 -0.16 -32.08 -7.23
N ALA A 117 -0.03 -32.61 -6.01
CA ALA A 117 -0.63 -33.90 -5.64
C ALA A 117 -2.15 -33.92 -5.79
N GLU A 118 -2.83 -32.85 -5.37
CA GLU A 118 -4.30 -32.70 -5.51
C GLU A 118 -4.70 -32.67 -6.98
N LEU A 119 -3.99 -31.91 -7.82
CA LEU A 119 -4.26 -31.86 -9.26
C LEU A 119 -4.12 -33.23 -9.93
N ARG A 120 -3.10 -34.01 -9.56
CA ARG A 120 -2.91 -35.38 -10.06
C ARG A 120 -4.01 -36.34 -9.57
N GLN A 121 -4.45 -36.18 -8.33
CA GLN A 121 -5.58 -36.95 -7.81
C GLN A 121 -6.87 -36.63 -8.58
N MET A 122 -7.18 -35.35 -8.78
CA MET A 122 -8.31 -34.92 -9.60
C MET A 122 -8.23 -35.47 -11.02
N TYR A 123 -7.04 -35.46 -11.63
CA TYR A 123 -6.82 -36.03 -12.96
C TYR A 123 -7.08 -37.55 -13.02
N ALA A 124 -6.85 -38.29 -11.93
CA ALA A 124 -7.07 -39.73 -11.87
C ALA A 124 -8.53 -40.12 -11.55
N GLU A 125 -9.20 -39.34 -10.69
CA GLU A 125 -10.49 -39.70 -10.10
C GLU A 125 -11.69 -39.02 -10.77
N ASP A 126 -11.53 -37.82 -11.32
CA ASP A 126 -12.61 -37.00 -11.89
C ASP A 126 -12.53 -36.97 -13.43
N PRO A 127 -13.45 -37.62 -14.16
CA PRO A 127 -13.44 -37.67 -15.62
C PRO A 127 -13.54 -36.30 -16.29
N ASP A 128 -14.25 -35.34 -15.68
CA ASP A 128 -14.41 -34.00 -16.21
C ASP A 128 -13.11 -33.21 -16.02
N ALA A 129 -12.51 -33.28 -14.82
CA ALA A 129 -11.21 -32.67 -14.55
C ALA A 129 -10.12 -33.22 -15.49
N LYS A 130 -10.09 -34.54 -15.71
CA LYS A 130 -9.17 -35.18 -16.66
C LYS A 130 -9.32 -34.59 -18.07
N ARG A 131 -10.54 -34.51 -18.58
CA ARG A 131 -10.81 -33.97 -19.93
C ARG A 131 -10.42 -32.50 -20.06
N VAL A 132 -10.66 -31.70 -19.02
CA VAL A 132 -10.22 -30.30 -18.95
C VAL A 132 -8.70 -30.20 -19.00
N ILE A 133 -7.99 -30.99 -18.19
CA ILE A 133 -6.52 -30.97 -18.12
C ILE A 133 -5.90 -31.42 -19.45
N ASP A 134 -6.44 -32.47 -20.08
CA ASP A 134 -5.97 -32.97 -21.37
C ASP A 134 -6.05 -31.91 -22.47
N VAL A 135 -7.16 -31.18 -22.53
CA VAL A 135 -7.31 -30.05 -23.47
C VAL A 135 -6.38 -28.90 -23.09
N ALA A 136 -6.27 -28.58 -21.80
CA ALA A 136 -5.42 -27.49 -21.32
C ALA A 136 -3.94 -27.69 -21.67
N ARG A 137 -3.43 -28.93 -21.68
CA ARG A 137 -2.06 -29.25 -22.13
C ARG A 137 -1.77 -28.79 -23.56
N GLY A 138 -2.79 -28.83 -24.44
CA GLY A 138 -2.65 -28.36 -25.82
C GLY A 138 -2.80 -26.85 -25.97
N LEU A 139 -3.39 -26.17 -24.97
CA LEU A 139 -3.58 -24.72 -24.99
C LEU A 139 -2.44 -23.95 -24.32
N GLU A 140 -1.79 -24.55 -23.32
CA GLU A 140 -0.68 -23.93 -22.59
C GLU A 140 0.46 -23.54 -23.55
N GLY A 141 0.94 -22.30 -23.40
CA GLY A 141 2.05 -21.76 -24.19
C GLY A 141 1.65 -21.18 -25.55
N LEU A 142 0.42 -21.40 -26.02
CA LEU A 142 -0.08 -20.75 -27.23
C LEU A 142 -0.18 -19.24 -27.05
N ARG A 143 0.04 -18.47 -28.14
CA ARG A 143 -0.18 -17.02 -28.18
C ARG A 143 -1.69 -16.75 -28.22
N ARG A 144 -2.18 -15.88 -27.32
CA ARG A 144 -3.61 -15.58 -27.18
C ARG A 144 -4.00 -14.30 -27.90
N GLN A 145 -3.30 -13.23 -27.59
CA GLN A 145 -3.57 -11.89 -28.06
C GLN A 145 -2.24 -11.14 -28.14
N ASP A 146 -2.17 -10.21 -29.07
CA ASP A 146 -1.07 -9.28 -29.18
C ASP A 146 -1.43 -7.98 -28.46
N GLY A 147 -0.49 -7.47 -27.66
CA GLY A 147 -0.55 -6.22 -26.92
C GLY A 147 0.50 -5.23 -27.43
N ILE A 148 0.48 -4.03 -26.89
CA ILE A 148 1.58 -3.07 -27.05
C ILE A 148 2.50 -3.23 -25.85
N HIS A 149 3.81 -3.27 -26.05
CA HIS A 149 4.75 -3.28 -24.94
C HIS A 149 4.56 -2.01 -24.11
N ALA A 150 4.49 -2.16 -22.79
CA ALA A 150 4.27 -1.05 -21.87
C ALA A 150 5.43 -0.04 -21.80
N ALA A 151 6.50 -0.22 -22.59
CA ALA A 151 7.73 0.57 -22.47
C ALA A 151 8.48 0.71 -23.79
N ALA A 152 8.73 -0.42 -24.46
CA ALA A 152 9.66 -0.47 -25.57
C ALA A 152 9.18 0.24 -26.83
N VAL A 153 10.06 1.11 -27.32
CA VAL A 153 9.97 1.87 -28.56
C VAL A 153 11.20 1.54 -29.40
N VAL A 154 10.99 1.35 -30.69
CA VAL A 154 12.06 1.22 -31.69
C VAL A 154 12.13 2.51 -32.49
N ILE A 155 13.36 2.98 -32.74
CA ILE A 155 13.64 4.17 -33.55
C ILE A 155 14.62 3.77 -34.65
N THR A 156 14.24 3.99 -35.91
CA THR A 156 15.04 3.58 -37.08
C THR A 156 15.49 4.77 -37.92
N LYS A 157 16.62 4.59 -38.63
CA LYS A 157 17.16 5.61 -39.53
C LYS A 157 16.31 5.78 -40.79
N ASP A 158 15.87 4.67 -41.39
CA ASP A 158 14.95 4.63 -42.53
C ASP A 158 13.56 4.16 -42.05
N PRO A 159 12.49 4.25 -42.87
CA PRO A 159 11.16 3.83 -42.46
C PRO A 159 11.15 2.40 -41.91
N LEU A 160 10.38 2.16 -40.84
CA LEU A 160 10.31 0.87 -40.14
C LEU A 160 10.02 -0.30 -41.07
N THR A 161 9.23 -0.07 -42.12
CA THR A 161 8.83 -1.07 -43.11
C THR A 161 9.99 -1.60 -43.97
N GLU A 162 11.13 -0.91 -44.00
CA GLU A 162 12.36 -1.44 -44.63
C GLU A 162 13.03 -2.52 -43.77
N TYR A 163 12.77 -2.52 -42.45
CA TYR A 163 13.39 -3.42 -41.49
C TYR A 163 12.46 -4.52 -41.01
N LEU A 164 11.20 -4.18 -40.70
CA LEU A 164 10.23 -5.11 -40.12
C LEU A 164 8.77 -4.76 -40.48
N PRO A 165 7.86 -5.76 -40.45
CA PRO A 165 6.44 -5.49 -40.58
C PRO A 165 5.88 -4.74 -39.36
N ILE A 166 4.99 -3.78 -39.63
CA ILE A 166 4.28 -2.99 -38.62
C ILE A 166 2.76 -3.25 -38.67
N GLN A 167 2.06 -2.85 -37.62
CA GLN A 167 0.60 -2.82 -37.55
C GLN A 167 0.14 -1.56 -36.80
N ARG A 168 -1.11 -1.15 -37.01
CA ARG A 168 -1.75 -0.03 -36.31
C ARG A 168 -2.81 -0.55 -35.37
N LYS A 169 -2.89 0.01 -34.17
CA LYS A 169 -3.87 -0.39 -33.14
C LYS A 169 -4.78 0.78 -32.74
N PRO A 170 -5.79 1.13 -33.56
CA PRO A 170 -6.73 2.19 -33.21
C PRO A 170 -7.61 1.77 -32.04
N GLU A 171 -7.89 2.70 -31.14
CA GLU A 171 -8.98 2.56 -30.19
C GLU A 171 -10.35 2.77 -30.88
N SER A 172 -11.42 2.31 -30.24
CA SER A 172 -12.77 2.44 -30.82
C SER A 172 -13.14 3.91 -31.02
N GLY A 173 -13.33 4.32 -32.27
CA GLY A 173 -13.66 5.70 -32.64
C GLY A 173 -12.45 6.58 -32.97
N GLN A 174 -11.22 6.05 -32.88
CA GLN A 174 -9.99 6.74 -33.27
C GLN A 174 -9.72 6.58 -34.78
N ASP A 175 -9.22 7.63 -35.42
CA ASP A 175 -8.73 7.54 -36.79
C ASP A 175 -7.52 6.58 -36.85
N PRO A 176 -7.54 5.53 -37.70
CA PRO A 176 -6.39 4.64 -37.89
C PRO A 176 -5.08 5.36 -38.23
N ALA A 177 -5.12 6.55 -38.84
CA ALA A 177 -3.94 7.35 -39.15
C ALA A 177 -3.22 7.86 -37.90
N ASP A 178 -3.96 8.09 -36.81
CA ASP A 178 -3.46 8.56 -35.51
C ASP A 178 -3.29 7.44 -34.50
N ALA A 179 -3.62 6.20 -34.88
CA ALA A 179 -3.39 5.02 -34.07
C ALA A 179 -1.89 4.78 -33.82
N PRO A 180 -1.52 4.27 -32.63
CA PRO A 180 -0.16 3.82 -32.37
C PRO A 180 0.36 2.84 -33.42
N VAL A 181 1.58 3.08 -33.89
CA VAL A 181 2.31 2.16 -34.77
C VAL A 181 3.05 1.17 -33.89
N VAL A 182 2.87 -0.12 -34.18
CA VAL A 182 3.41 -1.22 -33.40
C VAL A 182 4.16 -2.17 -34.32
N THR A 183 5.30 -2.69 -33.91
CA THR A 183 6.01 -3.76 -34.64
C THR A 183 5.15 -5.03 -34.70
N GLN A 184 5.43 -5.95 -35.63
CA GLN A 184 4.88 -7.32 -35.55
C GLN A 184 5.90 -8.34 -35.01
N TYR A 185 7.15 -7.94 -34.84
CA TYR A 185 8.17 -8.72 -34.14
C TYR A 185 8.23 -8.33 -32.67
N GLU A 186 8.24 -9.34 -31.80
CA GLU A 186 8.49 -9.16 -30.38
C GLU A 186 9.94 -8.71 -30.09
N MET A 187 10.20 -8.29 -28.84
CA MET A 187 11.45 -7.72 -28.36
C MET A 187 12.72 -8.39 -28.92
N HIS A 188 12.84 -9.71 -28.79
CA HIS A 188 14.03 -10.43 -29.26
C HIS A 188 14.20 -10.38 -30.79
N GLY A 189 13.11 -10.41 -31.55
CA GLY A 189 13.19 -10.26 -33.00
C GLY A 189 13.67 -8.87 -33.42
N VAL A 190 13.32 -7.83 -32.65
CA VAL A 190 13.81 -6.46 -32.87
C VAL A 190 15.30 -6.34 -32.49
N GLU A 191 15.70 -6.94 -31.37
CA GLU A 191 17.10 -6.99 -30.91
C GLU A 191 18.01 -7.73 -31.89
N ASP A 192 17.57 -8.88 -32.42
CA ASP A 192 18.33 -9.69 -33.38
C ASP A 192 18.53 -8.97 -34.72
N LEU A 193 17.65 -8.02 -35.06
CA LEU A 193 17.80 -7.13 -36.23
C LEU A 193 18.77 -5.97 -35.97
N GLY A 194 19.28 -5.81 -34.74
CA GLY A 194 20.21 -4.75 -34.37
C GLY A 194 19.60 -3.35 -34.37
N LEU A 195 18.28 -3.25 -34.23
CA LEU A 195 17.57 -1.96 -34.18
C LEU A 195 17.73 -1.30 -32.81
N LEU A 196 17.74 0.04 -32.80
CA LEU A 196 17.82 0.81 -31.56
C LEU A 196 16.50 0.67 -30.79
N LYS A 197 16.57 0.02 -29.64
CA LYS A 197 15.51 -0.09 -28.66
C LYS A 197 15.69 0.98 -27.58
N MET A 198 14.62 1.65 -27.21
CA MET A 198 14.54 2.52 -26.03
C MET A 198 13.29 2.16 -25.23
N ASP A 199 13.41 2.07 -23.91
CA ASP A 199 12.26 1.83 -23.04
C ASP A 199 11.81 3.15 -22.39
N PHE A 200 10.60 3.61 -22.72
CA PHE A 200 9.94 4.72 -22.04
C PHE A 200 8.96 4.16 -21.01
N LEU A 201 9.38 4.15 -19.74
CA LEU A 201 8.62 3.57 -18.64
C LEU A 201 7.88 4.66 -17.87
N GLY A 202 6.60 4.42 -17.57
CA GLY A 202 5.87 5.19 -16.57
C GLY A 202 6.13 4.62 -15.17
N LEU A 203 6.57 5.43 -14.22
CA LEU A 203 6.81 5.01 -12.85
C LEU A 203 5.93 5.79 -11.88
N ARG A 204 4.95 5.12 -11.27
CA ARG A 204 4.00 5.72 -10.31
C ARG A 204 4.66 6.57 -9.21
N ASN A 205 5.85 6.18 -8.73
CA ASN A 205 6.52 6.95 -7.68
C ASN A 205 7.04 8.30 -8.17
N LEU A 206 7.33 8.44 -9.47
CA LEU A 206 7.60 9.75 -10.06
C LEU A 206 6.33 10.60 -10.06
N ASP A 207 5.15 10.01 -10.33
CA ASP A 207 3.87 10.71 -10.22
C ASP A 207 3.66 11.25 -8.78
N VAL A 208 3.92 10.41 -7.76
CA VAL A 208 3.84 10.80 -6.34
C VAL A 208 4.82 11.92 -6.01
N ILE A 209 6.06 11.83 -6.49
CA ILE A 209 7.07 12.88 -6.29
C ILE A 209 6.61 14.20 -6.93
N THR A 210 6.20 14.17 -8.20
CA THR A 210 5.69 15.34 -8.93
C THR A 210 4.52 15.98 -8.19
N ASP A 211 3.53 15.18 -7.80
CA ASP A 211 2.34 15.66 -7.09
C ASP A 211 2.71 16.25 -5.72
N THR A 212 3.67 15.65 -5.01
CA THR A 212 4.14 16.16 -3.71
C THR A 212 4.82 17.52 -3.86
N VAL A 213 5.70 17.67 -4.86
CA VAL A 213 6.38 18.95 -5.13
C VAL A 213 5.37 20.03 -5.56
N GLU A 214 4.36 19.66 -6.36
CA GLU A 214 3.30 20.59 -6.74
C GLU A 214 2.43 21.00 -5.54
N LEU A 215 2.07 20.05 -4.66
CA LEU A 215 1.36 20.32 -3.42
C LEU A 215 2.18 21.26 -2.53
N LEU A 216 3.47 21.02 -2.35
CA LEU A 216 4.37 21.90 -1.58
C LEU A 216 4.40 23.33 -2.11
N ARG A 217 4.48 23.49 -3.43
CA ARG A 217 4.44 24.81 -4.07
C ARG A 217 3.10 25.51 -3.81
N ARG A 218 1.98 24.78 -3.90
CA ARG A 218 0.62 25.33 -3.71
C ARG A 218 0.30 25.66 -2.25
N THR A 219 0.68 24.79 -1.31
CA THR A 219 0.25 24.89 0.09
C THR A 219 1.25 25.66 0.97
N ARG A 220 2.55 25.55 0.68
CA ARG A 220 3.62 26.20 1.46
C ARG A 220 4.41 27.24 0.70
N GLY A 221 4.23 27.35 -0.63
CA GLY A 221 5.06 28.21 -1.46
C GLY A 221 6.51 27.73 -1.60
N VAL A 222 6.79 26.47 -1.26
CA VAL A 222 8.13 25.89 -1.35
C VAL A 222 8.35 25.33 -2.75
N ASP A 223 9.38 25.83 -3.43
CA ASP A 223 9.83 25.29 -4.71
C ASP A 223 11.01 24.34 -4.47
N LEU A 224 10.71 23.04 -4.35
CA LEU A 224 11.70 22.01 -4.06
C LEU A 224 12.21 21.40 -5.36
N ASP A 225 13.52 21.49 -5.59
CA ASP A 225 14.19 20.67 -6.60
C ASP A 225 14.50 19.30 -5.99
N ILE A 226 13.71 18.29 -6.37
CA ILE A 226 13.85 16.93 -5.83
C ILE A 226 15.14 16.23 -6.30
N ASP A 227 15.71 16.66 -7.43
CA ASP A 227 16.93 16.06 -7.98
C ASP A 227 18.21 16.58 -7.28
N ASP A 228 18.12 17.68 -6.53
CA ASP A 228 19.23 18.33 -5.81
C ASP A 228 19.09 18.26 -4.28
N VAL A 229 18.28 17.34 -3.76
CA VAL A 229 18.16 17.14 -2.30
C VAL A 229 19.42 16.56 -1.69
N ASP A 230 19.74 16.98 -0.46
CA ASP A 230 20.90 16.48 0.27
C ASP A 230 20.76 14.97 0.56
N LEU A 231 21.77 14.20 0.15
CA LEU A 231 21.82 12.75 0.37
C LEU A 231 22.32 12.37 1.77
N ASP A 232 22.65 13.35 2.61
CA ASP A 232 23.10 13.17 3.99
C ASP A 232 22.06 13.66 5.04
N ASP A 233 20.79 13.84 4.63
CA ASP A 233 19.72 14.35 5.51
C ASP A 233 19.43 13.43 6.71
N ALA A 234 19.62 13.96 7.91
CA ALA A 234 19.48 13.20 9.16
C ALA A 234 18.05 12.70 9.38
N ALA A 235 17.03 13.51 9.10
CA ALA A 235 15.62 13.13 9.31
C ALA A 235 15.23 11.93 8.42
N THR A 236 15.74 11.89 7.19
CA THR A 236 15.57 10.78 6.26
C THR A 236 16.17 9.49 6.81
N TYR A 237 17.42 9.51 7.28
CA TYR A 237 18.04 8.31 7.84
C TYR A 237 17.41 7.88 9.15
N GLU A 238 17.00 8.80 10.02
CA GLU A 238 16.27 8.45 11.24
C GLU A 238 14.96 7.71 10.94
N LEU A 239 14.21 8.15 9.93
CA LEU A 239 13.00 7.46 9.45
C LEU A 239 13.32 6.05 8.95
N LEU A 240 14.37 5.89 8.14
CA LEU A 240 14.80 4.58 7.63
C LEU A 240 15.27 3.66 8.77
N GLN A 241 16.01 4.18 9.74
CA GLN A 241 16.53 3.43 10.89
C GLN A 241 15.44 2.93 11.84
N ARG A 242 14.31 3.65 11.94
CA ARG A 242 13.12 3.19 12.66
C ARG A 242 12.29 2.16 11.88
N GLY A 243 12.55 2.00 10.58
CA GLY A 243 11.76 1.13 9.71
C GLY A 243 10.38 1.71 9.40
N ASP A 244 10.20 3.02 9.49
CA ASP A 244 8.95 3.75 9.20
C ASP A 244 8.79 3.96 7.69
N THR A 245 8.96 2.91 6.89
CA THR A 245 9.10 2.97 5.42
C THR A 245 7.86 2.53 4.65
N VAL A 246 6.69 2.46 5.30
CA VAL A 246 5.42 2.28 4.59
C VAL A 246 5.22 3.45 3.63
N GLY A 247 4.94 3.16 2.36
CA GLY A 247 4.88 4.16 1.29
C GLY A 247 6.22 4.55 0.65
N VAL A 248 7.37 4.21 1.25
CA VAL A 248 8.69 4.49 0.67
C VAL A 248 9.03 3.46 -0.40
N PHE A 249 9.44 3.93 -1.58
CA PHE A 249 9.61 3.08 -2.75
C PHE A 249 10.60 1.92 -2.50
N GLN A 250 10.19 0.69 -2.84
CA GLN A 250 10.90 -0.58 -2.64
C GLN A 250 11.15 -1.02 -1.18
N LEU A 251 10.83 -0.18 -0.19
CA LEU A 251 11.16 -0.42 1.22
C LEU A 251 9.94 -0.74 2.11
N GLU A 252 8.74 -0.94 1.54
CA GLU A 252 7.48 -1.03 2.30
C GLU A 252 7.28 -2.37 3.03
N SER A 253 7.87 -3.48 2.54
CA SER A 253 7.51 -4.82 3.02
C SER A 253 7.97 -5.06 4.47
N PRO A 254 7.20 -5.77 5.32
CA PRO A 254 7.57 -5.97 6.73
C PRO A 254 8.97 -6.54 6.97
N PRO A 255 9.45 -7.57 6.24
CA PRO A 255 10.78 -8.08 6.51
C PRO A 255 11.89 -7.24 5.86
N MET A 256 11.57 -6.34 4.93
CA MET A 256 12.49 -5.27 4.52
C MET A 256 12.64 -4.21 5.63
N ARG A 257 11.53 -3.82 6.27
CA ARG A 257 11.54 -2.89 7.42
C ARG A 257 12.39 -3.44 8.57
N ALA A 258 12.24 -4.73 8.88
CA ALA A 258 13.10 -5.44 9.83
C ALA A 258 14.59 -5.38 9.47
N LEU A 259 14.93 -5.57 8.18
CA LEU A 259 16.31 -5.44 7.74
C LEU A 259 16.84 -4.00 7.93
N LEU A 260 16.02 -2.98 7.67
CA LEU A 260 16.41 -1.58 7.87
C LEU A 260 16.68 -1.24 9.34
N THR A 261 15.84 -1.70 10.26
CA THR A 261 16.05 -1.49 11.71
C THR A 261 17.29 -2.23 12.22
N ARG A 262 17.59 -3.40 11.65
CA ARG A 262 18.82 -4.15 11.93
C ARG A 262 20.07 -3.49 11.33
N LEU A 263 19.99 -2.99 10.10
CA LEU A 263 21.08 -2.38 9.35
C LEU A 263 21.43 -0.99 9.87
N LYS A 264 20.41 -0.22 10.24
CA LYS A 264 20.50 1.21 10.55
C LYS A 264 21.26 1.99 9.47
N PRO A 265 20.69 2.20 8.27
CA PRO A 265 21.38 2.89 7.19
C PRO A 265 21.79 4.31 7.62
N THR A 266 22.99 4.72 7.20
CA THR A 266 23.58 6.04 7.52
C THR A 266 24.15 6.73 6.29
N SER A 267 24.02 6.13 5.11
CA SER A 267 24.54 6.63 3.85
C SER A 267 23.66 6.17 2.68
N PHE A 268 23.81 6.84 1.53
CA PHE A 268 23.07 6.52 0.32
C PHE A 268 23.46 5.14 -0.24
N GLU A 269 24.71 4.75 -0.07
CA GLU A 269 25.25 3.44 -0.40
C GLU A 269 24.54 2.32 0.38
N ASP A 270 24.22 2.54 1.66
CA ASP A 270 23.46 1.57 2.46
C ASP A 270 22.06 1.36 1.89
N VAL A 271 21.37 2.44 1.51
CA VAL A 271 20.04 2.37 0.87
C VAL A 271 20.12 1.54 -0.41
N SER A 272 21.12 1.83 -1.25
CA SER A 272 21.37 1.12 -2.51
C SER A 272 21.75 -0.35 -2.30
N ALA A 273 22.49 -0.67 -1.23
CA ALA A 273 22.89 -2.03 -0.88
C ALA A 273 21.70 -2.89 -0.42
N VAL A 274 20.80 -2.34 0.40
CA VAL A 274 19.59 -3.04 0.87
C VAL A 274 18.75 -3.54 -0.30
N LEU A 275 18.55 -2.69 -1.32
CA LEU A 275 17.79 -3.04 -2.53
C LEU A 275 18.41 -4.21 -3.30
N ALA A 276 19.74 -4.30 -3.33
CA ALA A 276 20.47 -5.38 -3.98
C ALA A 276 20.48 -6.69 -3.16
N LEU A 277 20.48 -6.57 -1.82
CA LEU A 277 20.66 -7.67 -0.87
C LEU A 277 19.35 -8.39 -0.54
N TYR A 278 18.21 -7.70 -0.51
CA TYR A 278 16.95 -8.28 -0.05
C TYR A 278 16.23 -9.07 -1.16
N ARG A 279 16.80 -10.23 -1.54
CA ARG A 279 16.23 -11.15 -2.55
C ARG A 279 16.62 -12.61 -2.27
N PRO A 280 15.91 -13.62 -2.84
CA PRO A 280 16.11 -15.03 -2.49
C PRO A 280 17.55 -15.55 -2.59
N GLY A 281 18.34 -15.05 -3.54
CA GLY A 281 19.75 -15.43 -3.73
C GLY A 281 20.65 -15.04 -2.55
N PRO A 282 20.94 -13.76 -2.32
CA PRO A 282 21.73 -13.29 -1.16
C PRO A 282 21.13 -13.69 0.19
N MET A 283 19.80 -13.82 0.28
CA MET A 283 19.15 -14.26 1.51
C MET A 283 19.47 -15.71 1.87
N SER A 284 19.61 -16.60 0.87
CA SER A 284 19.96 -18.01 1.09
C SER A 284 21.33 -18.21 1.74
N VAL A 285 22.22 -17.22 1.63
CA VAL A 285 23.59 -17.23 2.18
C VAL A 285 23.79 -16.19 3.30
N ASN A 286 22.70 -15.66 3.87
CA ASN A 286 22.72 -14.70 4.99
C ASN A 286 23.42 -13.35 4.70
N MET A 287 23.72 -13.01 3.44
CA MET A 287 24.57 -11.87 3.09
C MET A 287 23.99 -10.50 3.52
N HIS A 288 22.66 -10.37 3.54
CA HIS A 288 21.96 -9.17 4.01
C HIS A 288 22.19 -8.91 5.51
N ASN A 289 22.19 -9.96 6.34
CA ASN A 289 22.47 -9.85 7.77
C ASN A 289 23.96 -9.65 8.03
N ASP A 290 24.83 -10.35 7.30
CA ASP A 290 26.28 -10.16 7.38
C ASP A 290 26.67 -8.70 7.07
N TYR A 291 26.07 -8.08 6.03
CA TYR A 291 26.29 -6.67 5.72
C TYR A 291 25.88 -5.77 6.89
N ALA A 292 24.69 -6.00 7.44
CA ALA A 292 24.19 -5.25 8.59
C ALA A 292 25.03 -5.43 9.86
N ASP A 293 25.54 -6.63 10.10
CA ASP A 293 26.32 -6.96 11.30
C ASP A 293 27.76 -6.46 11.18
N ARG A 294 28.36 -6.51 10.00
CA ARG A 294 29.68 -5.94 9.74
C ARG A 294 29.68 -4.42 9.83
N LYS A 295 28.68 -3.77 9.22
CA LYS A 295 28.49 -2.30 9.31
C LYS A 295 28.39 -1.83 10.75
N ASN A 296 27.62 -2.54 11.57
CA ASN A 296 27.36 -2.17 12.97
C ASN A 296 28.38 -2.79 13.95
N GLU A 297 29.51 -3.28 13.46
CA GLU A 297 30.59 -3.86 14.27
C GLU A 297 30.16 -5.06 15.16
N ARG A 298 29.04 -5.70 14.83
CA ARG A 298 28.55 -6.93 15.48
C ARG A 298 29.27 -8.17 14.95
N GLN A 299 29.92 -8.08 13.79
CA GLN A 299 30.73 -9.12 13.17
C GLN A 299 32.02 -8.51 12.62
N PRO A 300 33.19 -9.16 12.79
CA PRO A 300 34.44 -8.67 12.21
C PRO A 300 34.41 -8.73 10.68
N VAL A 301 34.96 -7.70 10.04
CA VAL A 301 35.15 -7.67 8.59
C VAL A 301 36.37 -8.51 8.23
N THR A 302 36.16 -9.54 7.40
CA THR A 302 37.23 -10.42 6.92
C THR A 302 37.37 -10.30 5.41
N TYR A 303 38.60 -10.16 4.95
CA TYR A 303 38.96 -10.15 3.54
C TYR A 303 39.79 -11.39 3.21
N PHE A 304 39.70 -11.86 1.96
CA PHE A 304 40.52 -12.97 1.47
C PHE A 304 41.99 -12.55 1.23
N HIS A 305 42.25 -11.25 1.08
CA HIS A 305 43.57 -10.66 0.91
C HIS A 305 43.53 -9.16 1.31
N ASP A 306 44.64 -8.60 1.77
CA ASP A 306 44.72 -7.18 2.21
C ASP A 306 44.32 -6.20 1.10
N ASP A 307 44.75 -6.45 -0.13
CA ASP A 307 44.39 -5.65 -1.31
C ASP A 307 42.89 -5.69 -1.67
N ALA A 308 42.11 -6.63 -1.10
CA ALA A 308 40.67 -6.68 -1.34
C ALA A 308 39.93 -5.52 -0.66
N VAL A 309 40.54 -4.86 0.33
CA VAL A 309 40.00 -3.67 1.00
C VAL A 309 39.77 -2.54 0.00
N GLU A 310 40.65 -2.40 -0.99
CA GLU A 310 40.53 -1.34 -2.01
C GLU A 310 39.28 -1.50 -2.90
N VAL A 311 38.85 -2.74 -3.14
CA VAL A 311 37.77 -3.06 -4.09
C VAL A 311 36.46 -3.51 -3.45
N LEU A 312 36.49 -3.88 -2.17
CA LEU A 312 35.33 -4.34 -1.39
C LEU A 312 35.20 -3.61 -0.04
N GLY A 313 35.90 -2.50 0.14
CA GLY A 313 35.86 -1.69 1.36
C GLY A 313 34.48 -1.08 1.60
N ASP A 314 33.85 -0.59 0.53
CA ASP A 314 32.50 0.00 0.52
C ASP A 314 31.39 -1.02 0.84
N THR A 315 31.69 -2.31 0.74
CA THR A 315 30.76 -3.41 1.00
C THR A 315 31.17 -4.33 2.15
N TYR A 316 32.08 -3.89 3.01
CA TYR A 316 32.55 -4.66 4.17
C TYR A 316 33.04 -6.08 3.78
N GLY A 317 33.77 -6.17 2.68
CA GLY A 317 34.34 -7.43 2.16
C GLY A 317 33.33 -8.35 1.47
N LEU A 318 32.08 -7.91 1.27
CA LEU A 318 31.05 -8.68 0.58
C LEU A 318 31.02 -8.33 -0.90
N MET A 319 31.10 -9.34 -1.77
CA MET A 319 30.75 -9.13 -3.18
C MET A 319 29.23 -9.04 -3.27
N ILE A 320 28.70 -7.85 -3.57
CA ILE A 320 27.24 -7.59 -3.70
C ILE A 320 26.89 -7.28 -5.16
N TYR A 321 27.79 -6.59 -5.86
CA TYR A 321 27.56 -6.09 -7.20
C TYR A 321 28.33 -6.85 -8.27
N GLN A 322 27.81 -6.81 -9.49
CA GLN A 322 28.51 -7.29 -10.69
C GLN A 322 29.79 -6.49 -10.92
N GLU A 323 29.77 -5.20 -10.64
CA GLU A 323 30.90 -4.29 -10.71
C GLU A 323 31.97 -4.65 -9.67
N SER A 324 31.60 -5.19 -8.50
CA SER A 324 32.55 -5.73 -7.52
C SER A 324 33.35 -6.88 -8.10
N VAL A 325 32.71 -7.81 -8.85
CA VAL A 325 33.41 -8.89 -9.55
C VAL A 325 34.35 -8.31 -10.60
N MET A 326 33.90 -7.30 -11.35
CA MET A 326 34.74 -6.69 -12.38
C MET A 326 35.99 -6.04 -11.79
N ARG A 327 35.86 -5.33 -10.66
CA ARG A 327 36.97 -4.72 -9.93
C ARG A 327 37.92 -5.76 -9.32
N VAL A 328 37.39 -6.83 -8.73
CA VAL A 328 38.20 -7.95 -8.23
C VAL A 328 38.98 -8.62 -9.36
N SER A 329 38.35 -8.90 -10.51
CA SER A 329 39.05 -9.47 -11.67
C SER A 329 40.13 -8.56 -12.23
N GLN A 330 39.88 -7.25 -12.27
CA GLN A 330 40.87 -6.27 -12.69
C GLN A 330 42.07 -6.25 -11.73
N LYS A 331 41.81 -6.18 -10.42
CA LYS A 331 42.86 -6.09 -9.40
C LYS A 331 43.69 -7.37 -9.29
N PHE A 332 43.03 -8.52 -9.17
CA PHE A 332 43.70 -9.78 -8.85
C PHE A 332 44.15 -10.55 -10.10
N ALA A 333 43.34 -10.62 -11.17
CA ALA A 333 43.70 -11.35 -12.39
C ALA A 333 44.34 -10.45 -13.47
N GLY A 334 44.36 -9.13 -13.28
CA GLY A 334 44.89 -8.19 -14.26
C GLY A 334 44.03 -8.08 -15.52
N TYR A 335 42.74 -8.37 -15.42
CA TYR A 335 41.79 -8.24 -16.53
C TYR A 335 41.58 -6.76 -16.90
N SER A 336 41.37 -6.50 -18.18
CA SER A 336 40.69 -5.28 -18.62
C SER A 336 39.23 -5.28 -18.17
N LEU A 337 38.60 -4.11 -18.11
CA LEU A 337 37.18 -4.01 -17.74
C LEU A 337 36.26 -4.70 -18.76
N ALA A 338 36.67 -4.76 -20.03
CA ALA A 338 35.96 -5.47 -21.08
C ALA A 338 36.00 -7.01 -20.88
N GLU A 339 37.18 -7.56 -20.57
CA GLU A 339 37.35 -8.96 -20.19
C GLU A 339 36.56 -9.30 -18.91
N ALA A 340 36.52 -8.38 -17.96
CA ALA A 340 35.79 -8.56 -16.71
C ALA A 340 34.25 -8.60 -16.92
N ASP A 341 33.67 -7.77 -17.80
CA ASP A 341 32.25 -7.90 -18.18
C ASP A 341 31.99 -9.22 -18.92
N ASN A 342 32.93 -9.69 -19.74
CA ASN A 342 32.81 -10.98 -20.42
C ASN A 342 32.75 -12.15 -19.41
N LEU A 343 33.62 -12.13 -18.39
CA LEU A 343 33.57 -13.09 -17.28
C LEU A 343 32.21 -13.04 -16.58
N ARG A 344 31.75 -11.86 -16.17
CA ARG A 344 30.44 -11.69 -15.52
C ARG A 344 29.29 -12.26 -16.37
N LYS A 345 29.31 -12.06 -17.70
CA LYS A 345 28.34 -12.66 -18.63
C LYS A 345 28.43 -14.18 -18.68
N ALA A 346 29.65 -14.71 -18.71
CA ALA A 346 29.90 -16.15 -18.72
C ALA A 346 29.30 -16.81 -17.48
N CYS A 347 29.53 -16.23 -16.30
CA CYS A 347 29.00 -16.73 -15.05
C CYS A 347 27.47 -16.64 -15.01
N GLY A 348 26.88 -15.55 -15.50
CA GLY A 348 25.42 -15.39 -15.57
C GLY A 348 24.71 -16.41 -16.49
N LYS A 349 25.36 -16.87 -17.56
CA LYS A 349 24.79 -17.86 -18.50
C LYS A 349 25.12 -19.32 -18.13
N LYS A 350 26.02 -19.56 -17.17
CA LYS A 350 26.47 -20.90 -16.73
C LYS A 350 26.91 -21.83 -17.87
N ILE A 351 27.59 -21.29 -18.88
CA ILE A 351 28.09 -22.09 -20.01
C ILE A 351 29.34 -22.83 -19.52
N ARG A 352 29.23 -24.14 -19.27
CA ARG A 352 30.32 -24.96 -18.69
C ARG A 352 31.66 -24.80 -19.41
N GLU A 353 31.66 -24.86 -20.74
CA GLU A 353 32.89 -24.74 -21.53
C GLU A 353 33.52 -23.33 -21.40
N LEU A 354 32.68 -22.29 -21.39
CA LEU A 354 33.13 -20.91 -21.24
C LEU A 354 33.68 -20.67 -19.83
N MET A 355 33.00 -21.18 -18.80
CA MET A 355 33.44 -21.09 -17.41
C MET A 355 34.79 -21.76 -17.17
N ALA A 356 35.03 -22.94 -17.76
CA ALA A 356 36.31 -23.63 -17.65
C ALA A 356 37.45 -22.79 -18.27
N LYS A 357 37.21 -22.20 -19.46
CA LYS A 357 38.18 -21.33 -20.13
C LYS A 357 38.47 -20.06 -19.31
N GLU A 358 37.42 -19.44 -18.78
CA GLU A 358 37.57 -18.25 -17.92
C GLU A 358 38.31 -18.57 -16.61
N ARG A 359 38.10 -19.75 -16.03
CA ARG A 359 38.82 -20.19 -14.82
C ARG A 359 40.32 -20.28 -15.05
N GLU A 360 40.72 -20.92 -16.14
CA GLU A 360 42.13 -21.05 -16.51
C GLU A 360 42.78 -19.67 -16.72
N ALA A 361 42.11 -18.79 -17.48
CA ALA A 361 42.59 -17.44 -17.74
C ALA A 361 42.70 -16.59 -16.46
N PHE A 362 41.71 -16.69 -15.56
CA PHE A 362 41.69 -15.95 -14.30
C PHE A 362 42.82 -16.38 -13.36
N VAL A 363 43.01 -17.69 -13.18
CA VAL A 363 44.06 -18.25 -12.32
C VAL A 363 45.46 -17.89 -12.84
N LEU A 364 45.69 -18.01 -14.14
CA LEU A 364 46.96 -17.61 -14.77
C LEU A 364 47.19 -16.10 -14.65
N GLY A 365 46.12 -15.31 -14.72
CA GLY A 365 46.12 -13.89 -14.40
C GLY A 365 46.62 -13.60 -12.98
N CYS A 366 46.09 -14.33 -11.99
CA CYS A 366 46.47 -14.21 -10.57
C CYS A 366 47.93 -14.63 -10.32
N GLU A 367 48.43 -15.63 -11.04
CA GLU A 367 49.86 -16.00 -10.99
C GLU A 367 50.75 -14.89 -11.56
N ARG A 368 50.35 -14.30 -12.70
CA ARG A 368 51.11 -13.23 -13.37
C ARG A 368 51.16 -11.94 -12.55
N THR A 369 50.11 -11.63 -11.81
CA THR A 369 50.04 -10.45 -10.92
C THR A 369 50.71 -10.68 -9.56
N GLY A 370 51.08 -11.92 -9.23
CA GLY A 370 51.85 -12.27 -8.03
C GLY A 370 51.01 -12.74 -6.83
N TYR A 371 49.70 -12.92 -6.99
CA TYR A 371 48.80 -13.45 -5.95
C TYR A 371 48.79 -14.98 -5.87
N GLY A 372 49.24 -15.65 -6.93
CA GLY A 372 49.41 -17.10 -6.98
C GLY A 372 48.15 -17.89 -7.36
N ALA A 373 48.33 -19.14 -7.75
CA ALA A 373 47.25 -19.99 -8.26
C ALA A 373 46.24 -20.38 -7.17
N ASP A 374 46.69 -20.62 -5.93
CA ASP A 374 45.81 -21.09 -4.85
C ASP A 374 44.71 -20.06 -4.55
N LEU A 375 45.10 -18.79 -4.37
CA LEU A 375 44.15 -17.70 -4.17
C LEU A 375 43.27 -17.48 -5.42
N GLY A 376 43.85 -17.59 -6.63
CA GLY A 376 43.08 -17.49 -7.88
C GLY A 376 41.98 -18.54 -7.99
N ASN A 377 42.26 -19.78 -7.58
CA ASN A 377 41.27 -20.87 -7.56
C ASN A 377 40.16 -20.60 -6.54
N GLU A 378 40.52 -20.19 -5.32
CA GLU A 378 39.56 -19.86 -4.27
C GLU A 378 38.63 -18.71 -4.70
N LEU A 379 39.19 -17.63 -5.26
CA LEU A 379 38.42 -16.50 -5.74
C LEU A 379 37.46 -16.86 -6.86
N PHE A 380 37.91 -17.69 -7.81
CA PHE A 380 37.03 -18.11 -8.89
C PHE A 380 35.85 -18.94 -8.39
N ASP A 381 36.06 -19.81 -7.39
CA ASP A 381 34.99 -20.60 -6.77
C ASP A 381 33.96 -19.71 -6.07
N VAL A 382 34.38 -18.58 -5.49
CA VAL A 382 33.47 -17.57 -4.93
C VAL A 382 32.72 -16.85 -6.04
N ILE A 383 33.41 -16.39 -7.09
CA ILE A 383 32.81 -15.67 -8.24
C ILE A 383 31.76 -16.54 -8.95
N GLU A 384 32.06 -17.83 -9.19
CA GLU A 384 31.15 -18.76 -9.85
C GLU A 384 29.84 -18.93 -9.07
N LYS A 385 29.92 -19.07 -7.74
CA LYS A 385 28.73 -19.16 -6.87
C LYS A 385 27.99 -17.83 -6.80
N PHE A 386 28.73 -16.71 -6.80
CA PHE A 386 28.19 -15.36 -6.67
C PHE A 386 27.35 -14.93 -7.88
N ALA A 387 27.67 -15.42 -9.08
CA ALA A 387 26.99 -15.03 -10.30
C ALA A 387 25.47 -15.28 -10.29
N ASP A 388 25.00 -16.24 -9.50
CA ASP A 388 23.58 -16.52 -9.30
C ASP A 388 22.82 -15.40 -8.59
N TYR A 389 23.54 -14.54 -7.86
CA TYR A 389 22.96 -13.51 -7.02
C TYR A 389 23.76 -12.20 -7.01
N ALA A 390 24.50 -11.92 -8.08
CA ALA A 390 25.14 -10.63 -8.34
C ALA A 390 24.11 -9.58 -8.82
N PHE A 391 24.13 -8.36 -8.28
CA PHE A 391 23.21 -7.29 -8.71
C PHE A 391 23.95 -6.21 -9.52
N ASN A 392 23.24 -5.49 -10.38
CA ASN A 392 23.81 -4.38 -11.14
C ASN A 392 23.92 -3.13 -10.25
N LYS A 393 25.14 -2.63 -9.97
CA LYS A 393 25.37 -1.45 -9.13
C LYS A 393 24.69 -0.21 -9.74
N SER A 394 24.87 0.05 -11.04
CA SER A 394 24.26 1.25 -11.65
C SER A 394 22.73 1.24 -11.61
N HIS A 395 22.11 0.07 -11.76
CA HIS A 395 20.65 -0.05 -11.65
C HIS A 395 20.14 0.16 -10.22
N THR A 396 20.81 -0.45 -9.22
CA THR A 396 20.38 -0.29 -7.81
C THR A 396 20.59 1.12 -7.31
N PHE A 397 21.64 1.81 -7.75
CA PHE A 397 21.88 3.20 -7.38
C PHE A 397 20.85 4.14 -8.02
N GLY A 398 20.49 3.92 -9.30
CA GLY A 398 19.42 4.69 -9.95
C GLY A 398 18.07 4.56 -9.24
N TYR A 399 17.68 3.35 -8.87
CA TYR A 399 16.46 3.12 -8.07
C TYR A 399 16.60 3.59 -6.63
N GLY A 400 17.80 3.46 -6.06
CA GLY A 400 18.16 3.95 -4.73
C GLY A 400 17.93 5.45 -4.59
N LEU A 401 18.20 6.24 -5.64
CA LEU A 401 17.91 7.68 -5.65
C LEU A 401 16.41 7.95 -5.50
N VAL A 402 15.57 7.28 -6.27
CA VAL A 402 14.10 7.43 -6.15
C VAL A 402 13.61 6.96 -4.77
N THR A 403 14.16 5.86 -4.26
CA THR A 403 13.88 5.38 -2.90
C THR A 403 14.25 6.44 -1.86
N TYR A 404 15.44 7.04 -1.95
CA TYR A 404 15.88 8.09 -1.06
C TYR A 404 14.99 9.35 -1.16
N GLN A 405 14.70 9.81 -2.38
CA GLN A 405 13.82 10.96 -2.62
C GLN A 405 12.43 10.75 -1.98
N THR A 406 11.85 9.56 -2.11
CA THR A 406 10.57 9.25 -1.46
C THR A 406 10.68 9.20 0.08
N ALA A 407 11.78 8.69 0.63
CA ALA A 407 12.04 8.71 2.07
C ALA A 407 12.23 10.15 2.58
N TYR A 408 12.94 10.99 1.82
CA TYR A 408 13.18 12.40 2.13
C TYR A 408 11.88 13.20 2.17
N LEU A 409 11.03 13.04 1.16
CA LEU A 409 9.70 13.69 1.14
C LEU A 409 8.85 13.24 2.32
N LYS A 410 8.87 11.94 2.66
CA LYS A 410 8.13 11.42 3.82
C LYS A 410 8.67 11.97 5.14
N ALA A 411 9.99 12.07 5.30
CA ALA A 411 10.60 12.54 6.53
C ALA A 411 10.37 14.05 6.77
N ASN A 412 10.49 14.85 5.71
CA ASN A 412 10.50 16.31 5.81
C ASN A 412 9.14 16.96 5.50
N TYR A 413 8.32 16.32 4.66
CA TYR A 413 7.01 16.83 4.20
C TYR A 413 5.92 15.74 4.25
N PRO A 414 5.68 15.11 5.42
CA PRO A 414 4.86 13.91 5.52
C PRO A 414 3.40 14.13 5.11
N VAL A 415 2.82 15.32 5.35
CA VAL A 415 1.40 15.60 5.05
C VAL A 415 1.18 15.64 3.53
N GLU A 416 2.00 16.39 2.81
CA GLU A 416 1.94 16.52 1.35
C GLU A 416 2.31 15.20 0.66
N TYR A 417 3.33 14.51 1.17
CA TYR A 417 3.76 13.23 0.63
C TYR A 417 2.68 12.15 0.80
N LEU A 418 2.09 12.02 2.00
CA LEU A 418 1.04 11.03 2.24
C LEU A 418 -0.25 11.37 1.48
N ALA A 419 -0.59 12.64 1.30
CA ALA A 419 -1.72 13.04 0.44
C ALA A 419 -1.49 12.61 -1.02
N SER A 420 -0.29 12.83 -1.56
CA SER A 420 0.08 12.39 -2.92
C SER A 420 0.12 10.87 -3.04
N LEU A 421 0.60 10.19 -2.00
CA LEU A 421 0.64 8.74 -1.94
C LEU A 421 -0.78 8.13 -1.94
N LEU A 422 -1.71 8.68 -1.16
CA LEU A 422 -3.13 8.30 -1.14
C LEU A 422 -3.78 8.51 -2.51
N THR A 423 -3.51 9.65 -3.13
CA THR A 423 -3.96 9.98 -4.50
C THR A 423 -3.52 8.90 -5.51
N SER A 424 -2.26 8.47 -5.44
CA SER A 424 -1.70 7.44 -6.35
C SER A 424 -2.36 6.06 -6.23
N VAL A 425 -3.12 5.81 -5.17
CA VAL A 425 -3.84 4.55 -4.92
C VAL A 425 -5.34 4.76 -4.71
N LYS A 426 -5.92 5.89 -5.12
CA LYS A 426 -7.34 6.20 -4.88
C LYS A 426 -8.32 5.14 -5.42
N THR A 427 -7.92 4.39 -6.44
CA THR A 427 -8.71 3.29 -7.03
C THR A 427 -8.42 1.91 -6.41
N ASN A 428 -7.39 1.80 -5.55
CA ASN A 428 -6.99 0.58 -4.86
C ASN A 428 -7.22 0.73 -3.34
N LEU A 429 -8.43 0.36 -2.91
CA LEU A 429 -8.87 0.52 -1.53
C LEU A 429 -7.99 -0.23 -0.52
N ASP A 430 -7.49 -1.42 -0.88
CA ASP A 430 -6.61 -2.22 -0.01
C ASP A 430 -5.30 -1.47 0.28
N LYS A 431 -4.68 -0.86 -0.74
CA LYS A 431 -3.47 -0.05 -0.57
C LYS A 431 -3.75 1.27 0.14
N ALA A 432 -4.88 1.91 -0.18
CA ALA A 432 -5.28 3.14 0.48
C ALA A 432 -5.40 2.92 2.00
N ALA A 433 -6.03 1.82 2.43
CA ALA A 433 -6.16 1.46 3.84
C ALA A 433 -4.80 1.36 4.56
N VAL A 434 -3.78 0.79 3.92
CA VAL A 434 -2.41 0.72 4.47
C VAL A 434 -1.82 2.12 4.69
N TYR A 435 -1.92 3.01 3.70
CA TYR A 435 -1.39 4.37 3.82
C TYR A 435 -2.18 5.25 4.78
N LEU A 436 -3.47 4.96 4.99
CA LEU A 436 -4.29 5.63 6.00
C LEU A 436 -3.91 5.19 7.42
N ALA A 437 -3.66 3.90 7.63
CA ALA A 437 -3.10 3.42 8.89
C ALA A 437 -1.75 4.09 9.17
N GLU A 438 -0.93 4.28 8.14
CA GLU A 438 0.33 5.04 8.26
C GLU A 438 0.09 6.51 8.64
N CYS A 439 -0.89 7.19 8.03
CA CYS A 439 -1.25 8.57 8.42
C CYS A 439 -1.63 8.63 9.92
N ARG A 440 -2.41 7.66 10.41
CA ARG A 440 -2.80 7.57 11.83
C ARG A 440 -1.59 7.32 12.72
N ALA A 441 -0.71 6.40 12.34
CA ALA A 441 0.53 6.10 13.08
C ALA A 441 1.45 7.33 13.17
N MET A 442 1.48 8.16 12.13
CA MET A 442 2.21 9.43 12.10
C MET A 442 1.46 10.60 12.75
N GLY A 443 0.26 10.38 13.29
CA GLY A 443 -0.56 11.42 13.92
C GLY A 443 -1.15 12.46 12.96
N ILE A 444 -1.25 12.13 11.66
CA ILE A 444 -1.79 13.00 10.61
C ILE A 444 -3.26 12.65 10.38
N PRO A 445 -4.22 13.48 10.82
CA PRO A 445 -5.63 13.21 10.62
C PRO A 445 -6.01 13.36 9.15
N VAL A 446 -6.75 12.37 8.64
CA VAL A 446 -7.41 12.43 7.33
C VAL A 446 -8.87 12.80 7.57
N LEU A 447 -9.28 13.94 7.02
CA LEU A 447 -10.62 14.51 7.16
C LEU A 447 -11.52 14.00 6.04
N VAL A 448 -12.83 13.96 6.30
CA VAL A 448 -13.86 13.74 5.27
C VAL A 448 -13.73 14.78 4.16
N PRO A 449 -14.20 14.52 2.93
CA PRO A 449 -14.28 15.55 1.92
C PRO A 449 -15.08 16.75 2.46
N ASP A 450 -14.73 17.95 2.02
CA ASP A 450 -15.47 19.19 2.27
C ASP A 450 -15.57 19.93 0.95
N ILE A 451 -16.79 20.21 0.50
CA ILE A 451 -17.07 20.87 -0.78
C ILE A 451 -16.37 22.23 -0.91
N ASN A 452 -16.09 22.91 0.20
CA ASN A 452 -15.47 24.23 0.24
C ASN A 452 -13.95 24.22 0.33
N VAL A 453 -13.34 23.10 0.69
CA VAL A 453 -11.88 23.03 0.93
C VAL A 453 -11.20 21.95 0.09
N ALA A 454 -11.84 20.79 -0.10
CA ALA A 454 -11.28 19.68 -0.84
C ALA A 454 -11.02 20.03 -2.31
N ILE A 455 -10.02 19.39 -2.91
CA ILE A 455 -9.71 19.45 -4.34
C ILE A 455 -10.13 18.13 -5.00
N SER A 456 -9.77 17.92 -6.27
CA SER A 456 -10.05 16.64 -6.95
C SER A 456 -9.37 15.47 -6.27
N GLU A 457 -8.09 15.62 -5.97
CA GLU A 457 -7.24 14.64 -5.31
C GLU A 457 -7.18 14.87 -3.80
N PHE A 458 -6.47 14.01 -3.07
CA PHE A 458 -6.25 14.24 -1.64
C PHE A 458 -5.44 15.53 -1.46
N GLY A 459 -5.96 16.45 -0.64
CA GLY A 459 -5.35 17.74 -0.37
C GLY A 459 -4.54 17.71 0.92
N ALA A 460 -3.49 18.54 0.99
CA ALA A 460 -2.73 18.76 2.21
C ALA A 460 -3.12 20.10 2.84
N ILE A 461 -3.41 20.09 4.13
CA ILE A 461 -3.51 21.27 4.97
C ILE A 461 -2.28 21.26 5.89
N PRO A 462 -1.23 22.03 5.56
CA PRO A 462 -0.03 22.09 6.39
C PRO A 462 -0.35 22.54 7.81
N ALA A 463 0.51 22.16 8.75
CA ALA A 463 0.45 22.68 10.11
C ALA A 463 0.62 24.21 10.10
N ASP A 464 -0.14 24.92 10.92
CA ASP A 464 0.01 26.37 11.09
C ASP A 464 0.83 26.70 12.35
N ASP A 465 1.44 27.90 12.37
CA ASP A 465 2.14 28.43 13.56
C ASP A 465 1.20 28.65 14.77
N GLY A 466 -0.12 28.51 14.55
CA GLY A 466 -1.19 28.62 15.55
C GLY A 466 -1.42 27.36 16.38
N GLY A 467 -0.66 26.29 16.14
CA GLY A 467 -0.68 25.06 16.94
C GLY A 467 -1.64 23.98 16.44
N ARG A 468 -2.20 24.10 15.23
CA ARG A 468 -2.89 22.98 14.57
C ARG A 468 -1.88 22.11 13.85
N GLY A 469 -1.82 20.82 14.19
CA GLY A 469 -1.08 19.83 13.41
C GLY A 469 -1.63 19.74 11.98
N GLY A 470 -0.76 19.43 11.02
CA GLY A 470 -1.16 19.31 9.62
C GLY A 470 -2.13 18.15 9.40
N SER A 471 -3.02 18.28 8.42
CA SER A 471 -4.07 17.31 8.10
C SER A 471 -4.22 17.08 6.60
N ILE A 472 -4.90 16.00 6.23
CA ILE A 472 -5.18 15.65 4.82
C ILE A 472 -6.68 15.74 4.60
N THR A 473 -7.13 16.42 3.55
CA THR A 473 -8.53 16.42 3.12
C THR A 473 -8.77 15.34 2.07
N PHE A 474 -9.84 14.56 2.22
CA PHE A 474 -10.23 13.59 1.20
C PHE A 474 -10.48 14.26 -0.15
N GLY A 475 -10.00 13.63 -1.23
CA GLY A 475 -10.28 14.13 -2.58
C GLY A 475 -11.72 13.88 -3.01
N LEU A 476 -12.34 14.88 -3.64
CA LEU A 476 -13.71 14.77 -4.13
C LEU A 476 -13.86 13.67 -5.19
N SER A 477 -12.83 13.43 -6.01
CA SER A 477 -12.83 12.37 -7.03
C SER A 477 -12.61 10.96 -6.46
N ALA A 478 -12.11 10.86 -5.23
CA ALA A 478 -11.91 9.59 -4.53
C ALA A 478 -13.22 9.08 -3.89
N VAL A 479 -14.27 9.90 -3.84
CA VAL A 479 -15.60 9.48 -3.39
C VAL A 479 -16.24 8.57 -4.43
N ARG A 480 -16.71 7.40 -4.00
CA ARG A 480 -17.38 6.43 -4.88
C ARG A 480 -18.56 7.08 -5.61
N ASN A 481 -18.70 6.78 -6.91
CA ASN A 481 -19.71 7.36 -7.81
C ASN A 481 -19.55 8.87 -8.14
N VAL A 482 -18.43 9.50 -7.75
CA VAL A 482 -18.11 10.88 -8.13
C VAL A 482 -16.98 10.86 -9.16
N GLY A 483 -17.24 11.37 -10.36
CA GLY A 483 -16.25 11.40 -11.45
C GLY A 483 -15.47 12.71 -11.49
N GLU A 484 -14.21 12.67 -11.91
CA GLU A 484 -13.32 13.84 -12.03
C GLU A 484 -13.93 14.98 -12.86
N GLY A 485 -14.66 14.67 -13.93
CA GLY A 485 -15.35 15.67 -14.74
C GLY A 485 -16.41 16.46 -13.96
N LEU A 486 -17.16 15.80 -13.06
CA LEU A 486 -18.13 16.50 -12.20
C LEU A 486 -17.40 17.36 -11.16
N VAL A 487 -16.31 16.86 -10.61
CA VAL A 487 -15.49 17.60 -9.63
C VAL A 487 -14.89 18.86 -10.26
N ALA A 488 -14.39 18.78 -11.50
CA ALA A 488 -13.87 19.94 -12.20
C ALA A 488 -14.89 21.07 -12.32
N LEU A 489 -16.17 20.74 -12.57
CA LEU A 489 -17.27 21.71 -12.61
C LEU A 489 -17.54 22.33 -11.24
N ILE A 490 -17.52 21.54 -10.16
CA ILE A 490 -17.66 22.03 -8.78
C ILE A 490 -16.54 23.01 -8.44
N LEU A 491 -15.30 22.65 -8.74
CA LEU A 491 -14.12 23.46 -8.43
C LEU A 491 -14.11 24.76 -9.24
N ALA A 492 -14.43 24.70 -10.53
CA ALA A 492 -14.50 25.88 -11.39
C ALA A 492 -15.56 26.88 -10.88
N GLU A 493 -16.74 26.40 -10.46
CA GLU A 493 -17.78 27.24 -9.88
C GLU A 493 -17.33 27.86 -8.54
N ARG A 494 -16.68 27.08 -7.67
CA ARG A 494 -16.16 27.56 -6.39
C ARG A 494 -15.05 28.59 -6.57
N GLU A 495 -14.16 28.41 -7.54
CA GLU A 495 -13.08 29.35 -7.85
C GLU A 495 -13.62 30.67 -8.42
N ALA A 496 -14.66 30.61 -9.26
CA ALA A 496 -15.27 31.79 -9.86
C ALA A 496 -16.10 32.62 -8.86
N ASN A 497 -16.88 31.95 -8.00
CA ASN A 497 -17.93 32.59 -7.20
C ASN A 497 -17.74 32.45 -5.68
N GLY A 498 -16.65 31.81 -5.21
CA GLY A 498 -16.32 31.66 -3.80
C GLY A 498 -16.96 30.43 -3.14
N ARG A 499 -16.85 30.34 -1.80
CA ARG A 499 -17.39 29.22 -0.99
C ARG A 499 -18.91 29.10 -1.14
N PHE A 500 -19.42 27.89 -1.03
CA PHE A 500 -20.85 27.61 -0.90
C PHE A 500 -21.31 27.88 0.53
N SER A 501 -22.43 28.60 0.69
CA SER A 501 -22.94 28.96 2.01
C SER A 501 -23.82 27.88 2.64
N ASP A 502 -24.63 27.19 1.84
CA ASP A 502 -25.53 26.11 2.27
C ASP A 502 -25.77 25.14 1.09
N PHE A 503 -26.51 24.04 1.33
CA PHE A 503 -26.78 23.05 0.28
C PHE A 503 -27.65 23.61 -0.87
N TYR A 504 -28.48 24.62 -0.59
CA TYR A 504 -29.28 25.30 -1.61
C TYR A 504 -28.39 26.11 -2.56
N ASP A 505 -27.50 26.93 -2.01
CA ASP A 505 -26.52 27.73 -2.76
C ASP A 505 -25.66 26.83 -3.65
N PHE A 506 -25.24 25.67 -3.13
CA PHE A 506 -24.58 24.64 -3.94
C PHE A 506 -25.46 24.22 -5.13
N CYS A 507 -26.70 23.79 -4.89
CA CYS A 507 -27.59 23.36 -5.97
C CYS A 507 -27.92 24.46 -6.98
N GLU A 508 -28.03 25.70 -6.53
CA GLU A 508 -28.40 26.87 -7.34
C GLU A 508 -27.26 27.41 -8.19
N ARG A 509 -26.01 27.10 -7.86
CA ARG A 509 -24.82 27.61 -8.53
C ARG A 509 -24.17 26.61 -9.48
N VAL A 510 -24.00 25.36 -9.06
CA VAL A 510 -23.26 24.36 -9.86
C VAL A 510 -23.91 24.04 -11.20
N ASP A 511 -23.11 23.55 -12.16
CA ASP A 511 -23.62 23.07 -13.44
C ASP A 511 -24.67 21.95 -13.23
N PRO A 512 -25.80 21.92 -13.98
CA PRO A 512 -26.82 20.89 -13.86
C PRO A 512 -26.30 19.44 -13.93
N GLN A 513 -25.18 19.18 -14.61
CA GLN A 513 -24.54 17.85 -14.68
C GLN A 513 -24.05 17.38 -13.30
N VAL A 514 -23.65 18.30 -12.42
CA VAL A 514 -23.22 18.02 -11.04
C VAL A 514 -24.38 17.48 -10.19
N LEU A 515 -25.62 17.90 -10.48
CA LEU A 515 -26.83 17.52 -9.73
C LEU A 515 -27.33 16.10 -10.05
N ASN A 516 -26.42 15.21 -10.44
CA ASN A 516 -26.70 13.78 -10.52
C ASN A 516 -27.03 13.24 -9.12
N LYS A 517 -28.26 12.77 -8.94
CA LYS A 517 -28.75 12.28 -7.63
C LYS A 517 -27.82 11.25 -6.99
N ARG A 518 -27.24 10.32 -7.77
CA ARG A 518 -26.32 9.30 -7.24
C ARG A 518 -25.00 9.90 -6.76
N SER A 519 -24.44 10.85 -7.49
CA SER A 519 -23.18 11.51 -7.10
C SER A 519 -23.38 12.42 -5.89
N VAL A 520 -24.49 13.17 -5.85
CA VAL A 520 -24.83 14.02 -4.69
C VAL A 520 -25.12 13.17 -3.44
N GLU A 521 -25.86 12.06 -3.57
CA GLU A 521 -26.08 11.12 -2.47
C GLU A 521 -24.74 10.60 -1.90
N SER A 522 -23.81 10.23 -2.78
CA SER A 522 -22.47 9.79 -2.39
C SER A 522 -21.66 10.89 -1.68
N LEU A 523 -21.74 12.14 -2.14
CA LEU A 523 -21.11 13.29 -1.49
C LEU A 523 -21.71 13.55 -0.09
N ILE A 524 -23.04 13.46 0.07
CA ILE A 524 -23.70 13.61 1.37
C ILE A 524 -23.27 12.50 2.32
N LYS A 525 -23.35 11.24 1.90
CA LYS A 525 -22.93 10.07 2.70
C LYS A 525 -21.45 10.15 3.09
N GLY A 526 -20.60 10.63 2.18
CA GLY A 526 -19.18 10.86 2.40
C GLY A 526 -18.84 12.05 3.28
N GLY A 527 -19.79 12.94 3.60
CA GLY A 527 -19.57 14.09 4.48
C GLY A 527 -19.13 15.39 3.80
N ALA A 528 -19.20 15.45 2.46
CA ALA A 528 -18.81 16.64 1.68
C ALA A 528 -19.54 17.93 2.08
N PHE A 529 -20.72 17.82 2.69
CA PHE A 529 -21.58 18.94 3.05
C PHE A 529 -21.65 19.19 4.57
N ASP A 530 -20.83 18.50 5.37
CA ASP A 530 -20.89 18.61 6.84
C ASP A 530 -20.59 20.06 7.33
N ASP A 531 -19.66 20.77 6.67
CA ASP A 531 -19.31 22.18 6.99
C ASP A 531 -20.42 23.19 6.62
N LEU A 532 -21.42 22.77 5.83
CA LEU A 532 -22.58 23.61 5.47
C LEU A 532 -23.64 23.67 6.58
N GLY A 533 -23.40 23.04 7.74
CA GLY A 533 -24.26 23.13 8.91
C GLY A 533 -25.52 22.27 8.85
N HIS A 534 -25.52 21.23 8.01
CA HIS A 534 -26.66 20.34 7.88
C HIS A 534 -26.31 18.89 8.23
N ARG A 535 -27.23 18.18 8.91
CA ARG A 535 -27.03 16.76 9.24
C ARG A 535 -27.23 15.87 8.01
N ARG A 536 -26.36 14.86 7.86
CA ARG A 536 -26.36 13.96 6.70
C ARG A 536 -27.70 13.23 6.52
N GLN A 537 -28.31 12.73 7.60
CA GLN A 537 -29.61 12.05 7.52
C GLN A 537 -30.71 13.01 7.09
N GLY A 538 -30.76 14.20 7.70
CA GLY A 538 -31.63 15.30 7.26
C GLY A 538 -31.53 15.57 5.77
N LEU A 539 -30.32 15.76 5.24
CA LEU A 539 -30.11 15.98 3.80
C LEU A 539 -30.62 14.81 2.97
N LEU A 540 -30.28 13.58 3.33
CA LEU A 540 -30.67 12.40 2.54
C LEU A 540 -32.20 12.21 2.44
N MET A 541 -32.97 12.76 3.38
CA MET A 541 -34.43 12.73 3.32
C MET A 541 -35.01 13.68 2.25
N VAL A 542 -34.32 14.78 1.93
CA VAL A 542 -34.90 15.87 1.13
C VAL A 542 -34.08 16.28 -0.10
N PHE A 543 -32.82 15.86 -0.23
CA PHE A 543 -31.90 16.32 -1.30
C PHE A 543 -32.47 16.13 -2.71
N GLU A 544 -33.15 15.02 -2.98
CA GLU A 544 -33.77 14.77 -4.29
C GLU A 544 -34.84 15.82 -4.62
N GLN A 545 -35.68 16.18 -3.63
CA GLN A 545 -36.74 17.16 -3.80
C GLN A 545 -36.16 18.55 -4.02
N ILE A 546 -35.06 18.88 -3.33
CA ILE A 546 -34.32 20.13 -3.50
C ILE A 546 -33.77 20.22 -4.93
N ILE A 547 -33.07 19.19 -5.40
CA ILE A 547 -32.53 19.11 -6.76
C ILE A 547 -33.64 19.26 -7.80
N ASP A 548 -34.74 18.51 -7.65
CA ASP A 548 -35.85 18.53 -8.61
C ASP A 548 -36.50 19.92 -8.68
N ARG A 549 -36.67 20.62 -7.55
CA ARG A 549 -37.16 22.01 -7.50
C ARG A 549 -36.21 22.99 -8.19
N VAL A 550 -34.91 22.93 -7.90
CA VAL A 550 -33.91 23.82 -8.50
C VAL A 550 -33.82 23.61 -10.02
N LEU A 551 -33.80 22.36 -10.48
CA LEU A 551 -33.78 22.04 -11.91
C LEU A 551 -35.07 22.49 -12.62
N ALA A 552 -36.24 22.36 -11.97
CA ALA A 552 -37.50 22.86 -12.53
C ALA A 552 -37.51 24.40 -12.65
N ARG A 553 -36.98 25.11 -11.65
CA ARG A 553 -36.86 26.57 -11.67
C ARG A 553 -35.94 27.05 -12.80
N ARG A 554 -34.74 26.46 -12.92
CA ARG A 554 -33.79 26.77 -14.00
C ARG A 554 -34.35 26.50 -15.39
N ARG A 555 -35.16 25.45 -15.58
CA ARG A 555 -35.86 25.19 -16.86
C ARG A 555 -36.85 26.31 -17.19
N LYS A 556 -37.66 26.75 -16.23
CA LYS A 556 -38.62 27.86 -16.43
C LYS A 556 -37.92 29.19 -16.74
N GLU A 557 -36.79 29.47 -16.09
CA GLU A 557 -35.96 30.64 -16.38
C GLU A 557 -35.39 30.59 -17.81
N ALA A 558 -34.85 29.43 -18.22
CA ALA A 558 -34.34 29.23 -19.58
C ALA A 558 -35.43 29.29 -20.66
N GLU A 559 -36.68 28.90 -20.33
CA GLU A 559 -37.84 29.00 -21.20
C GLU A 559 -38.43 30.44 -21.30
N GLY A 560 -37.85 31.42 -20.59
CA GLY A 560 -38.27 32.83 -20.66
C GLY A 560 -39.62 33.11 -20.00
N GLN A 561 -40.15 32.20 -19.17
CA GLN A 561 -41.49 32.32 -18.57
C GLN A 561 -41.57 33.31 -17.40
N PHE A 562 -40.47 33.97 -17.01
CA PHE A 562 -40.47 34.92 -15.90
C PHE A 562 -41.24 36.20 -16.21
N GLU A 563 -41.20 36.72 -17.45
CA GLU A 563 -41.87 37.98 -17.80
C GLU A 563 -43.40 37.85 -17.95
N LEU A 564 -43.92 36.66 -18.28
CA LEU A 564 -45.36 36.47 -18.48
C LEU A 564 -46.13 36.29 -17.17
N PHE A 565 -45.49 35.80 -16.11
CA PHE A 565 -46.11 35.61 -14.79
C PHE A 565 -45.84 36.76 -13.82
N ALA A 566 -44.72 37.47 -13.93
CA ALA A 566 -44.48 38.69 -13.15
C ALA A 566 -45.47 39.82 -13.46
N ALA A 567 -46.10 39.81 -14.64
CA ALA A 567 -47.14 40.77 -15.04
C ALA A 567 -48.56 40.37 -14.59
N LEU A 568 -48.75 39.19 -13.99
CA LEU A 568 -50.05 38.63 -13.59
C LEU A 568 -50.24 38.52 -12.07
N GLU A 569 -49.30 38.99 -11.25
CA GLU A 569 -49.46 38.97 -9.78
C GLU A 569 -50.36 40.12 -9.30
N GLU A 570 -51.63 39.79 -9.03
CA GLU A 570 -52.46 40.56 -8.09
C GLU A 570 -51.98 40.36 -6.65
N PRO A 571 -51.98 41.40 -5.80
CA PRO A 571 -51.54 41.30 -4.41
C PRO A 571 -52.56 40.48 -3.60
N GLY A 572 -52.27 39.20 -3.37
CA GLY A 572 -53.02 38.35 -2.45
C GLY A 572 -53.41 36.95 -2.94
N ALA A 573 -52.97 36.52 -4.12
CA ALA A 573 -53.00 35.10 -4.49
C ALA A 573 -51.62 34.50 -4.20
N ASP A 574 -51.59 33.42 -3.43
CA ASP A 574 -50.36 32.69 -3.07
C ASP A 574 -49.45 32.51 -4.30
N GLY A 575 -48.38 33.31 -4.32
CA GLY A 575 -47.27 33.13 -5.23
C GLY A 575 -46.71 31.73 -5.06
N PHE A 576 -46.17 31.17 -6.13
CA PHE A 576 -45.43 29.91 -6.15
C PHE A 576 -44.69 29.69 -4.83
N ASP A 577 -44.94 28.56 -4.18
CA ASP A 577 -44.39 28.15 -2.89
C ASP A 577 -42.84 28.20 -2.92
N ASP A 578 -42.29 29.39 -2.66
CA ASP A 578 -40.86 29.75 -2.57
C ASP A 578 -40.30 29.35 -1.20
N ALA A 579 -41.04 28.55 -0.44
CA ALA A 579 -40.55 27.96 0.79
C ALA A 579 -39.43 26.96 0.43
N ARG A 580 -38.20 27.32 0.78
CA ARG A 580 -37.09 26.37 0.90
C ARG A 580 -37.62 25.16 1.70
N ILE A 581 -37.42 23.95 1.17
CA ILE A 581 -37.73 22.72 1.89
C ILE A 581 -36.82 22.70 3.12
N ASP A 582 -37.43 22.70 4.30
CA ASP A 582 -36.68 22.58 5.55
C ASP A 582 -35.94 21.25 5.57
N ILE A 583 -34.62 21.32 5.77
CA ILE A 583 -33.77 20.15 5.98
C ILE A 583 -33.92 19.73 7.45
N PRO A 584 -34.47 18.54 7.75
CA PRO A 584 -34.66 18.12 9.14
C PRO A 584 -33.33 18.03 9.89
N ASP A 585 -33.28 18.48 11.15
CA ASP A 585 -32.10 18.33 12.03
C ASP A 585 -32.07 16.93 12.68
N THR A 586 -32.04 15.90 11.84
CA THR A 586 -31.95 14.49 12.25
C THR A 586 -30.59 13.96 11.83
N ASP A 587 -29.92 13.22 12.72
CA ASP A 587 -28.60 12.64 12.46
C ASP A 587 -28.60 11.11 12.61
N PHE A 588 -27.73 10.44 11.87
CA PHE A 588 -27.57 8.99 11.94
C PHE A 588 -26.99 8.57 13.29
N ASP A 589 -27.33 7.36 13.73
CA ASP A 589 -26.52 6.71 14.75
C ASP A 589 -25.08 6.52 14.24
N LYS A 590 -24.13 6.46 15.18
CA LYS A 590 -22.69 6.41 14.86
C LYS A 590 -22.34 5.24 13.94
N ARG A 591 -22.95 4.06 14.14
CA ARG A 591 -22.66 2.86 13.33
C ARG A 591 -23.13 3.06 11.90
N THR A 592 -24.33 3.57 11.69
CA THR A 592 -24.86 3.85 10.34
C THR A 592 -24.03 4.92 9.63
N ARG A 593 -23.65 6.01 10.32
CA ARG A 593 -22.79 7.06 9.74
C ARG A 593 -21.45 6.50 9.27
N LEU A 594 -20.77 5.74 10.13
CA LEU A 594 -19.50 5.11 9.81
C LEU A 594 -19.61 4.08 8.69
N SER A 595 -20.72 3.33 8.62
CA SER A 595 -21.00 2.42 7.50
C SER A 595 -21.10 3.16 6.17
N PHE A 596 -21.73 4.34 6.13
CA PHE A 596 -21.80 5.15 4.91
C PHE A 596 -20.45 5.73 4.50
N GLU A 597 -19.64 6.20 5.46
CA GLU A 597 -18.27 6.62 5.16
C GLU A 597 -17.47 5.48 4.55
N LYS A 598 -17.57 4.28 5.13
CA LYS A 598 -16.91 3.11 4.56
C LYS A 598 -17.42 2.76 3.16
N GLU A 599 -18.73 2.83 2.95
CA GLU A 599 -19.33 2.52 1.65
C GLU A 599 -18.88 3.50 0.55
N MET A 600 -18.76 4.79 0.88
CA MET A 600 -18.48 5.87 -0.08
C MET A 600 -17.00 6.22 -0.20
N LEU A 601 -16.27 6.25 0.91
CA LEU A 601 -14.86 6.63 1.00
C LEU A 601 -13.95 5.41 1.03
N GLY A 602 -14.49 4.23 1.34
CA GLY A 602 -13.74 2.98 1.51
C GLY A 602 -13.25 2.72 2.94
N LEU A 603 -13.43 3.68 3.86
CA LEU A 603 -12.95 3.60 5.24
C LEU A 603 -13.75 4.47 6.22
N TYR A 604 -13.45 4.31 7.51
CA TYR A 604 -13.92 5.18 8.59
C TYR A 604 -13.00 6.41 8.70
N VAL A 605 -13.50 7.59 8.31
CA VAL A 605 -12.69 8.83 8.23
C VAL A 605 -12.96 9.73 9.43
N SER A 606 -14.24 10.00 9.74
CA SER A 606 -14.61 10.94 10.80
C SER A 606 -14.36 10.41 12.21
N ASP A 607 -14.40 9.10 12.41
CA ASP A 607 -14.26 8.48 13.72
C ASP A 607 -13.77 7.02 13.64
N HIS A 608 -13.16 6.50 14.71
CA HIS A 608 -12.77 5.08 14.78
C HIS A 608 -13.92 4.24 15.39
N PRO A 609 -14.20 3.02 14.91
CA PRO A 609 -15.21 2.14 15.50
C PRO A 609 -15.00 1.87 16.99
N LEU A 610 -13.74 1.87 17.45
CA LEU A 610 -13.38 1.70 18.87
C LEU A 610 -13.46 2.99 19.71
N ARG A 611 -13.67 4.17 19.10
CA ARG A 611 -13.86 5.41 19.89
C ARG A 611 -15.17 5.32 20.66
N GLY A 612 -15.13 5.51 21.97
CA GLY A 612 -16.24 5.25 22.90
C GLY A 612 -16.11 3.92 23.66
N ALA A 613 -15.24 3.00 23.23
CA ALA A 613 -14.96 1.74 23.92
C ALA A 613 -13.73 1.82 24.84
N GLU A 614 -13.16 3.01 25.05
CA GLU A 614 -11.89 3.20 25.78
C GLU A 614 -11.95 2.64 27.21
N ALA A 615 -13.06 2.85 27.90
CA ALA A 615 -13.24 2.42 29.28
C ALA A 615 -13.26 0.89 29.41
N ALA A 616 -13.90 0.20 28.47
CA ALA A 616 -13.96 -1.26 28.51
C ALA A 616 -12.71 -1.92 27.93
N LEU A 617 -12.06 -1.29 26.94
CA LEU A 617 -10.70 -1.68 26.54
C LEU A 617 -9.75 -1.55 27.73
N ARG A 618 -9.78 -0.45 28.48
CA ARG A 618 -8.96 -0.30 29.72
C ARG A 618 -9.27 -1.33 30.80
N ARG A 619 -10.50 -1.85 30.87
CA ARG A 619 -10.89 -2.88 31.85
C ARG A 619 -10.52 -4.29 31.44
N LYS A 620 -10.65 -4.60 30.14
CA LYS A 620 -10.49 -5.96 29.61
C LYS A 620 -9.12 -6.21 28.97
N CYS A 621 -8.36 -5.17 28.64
CA CYS A 621 -7.02 -5.28 28.07
C CYS A 621 -5.94 -5.03 29.12
N ASP A 622 -4.85 -5.80 29.05
CA ASP A 622 -3.72 -5.68 29.96
C ASP A 622 -2.84 -4.46 29.64
N CYS A 623 -2.82 -4.05 28.36
CA CYS A 623 -2.01 -2.97 27.82
C CYS A 623 -2.52 -2.57 26.42
N SER A 624 -2.18 -1.35 26.00
CA SER A 624 -2.28 -0.93 24.60
C SER A 624 -1.20 -1.57 23.73
N ILE A 625 -1.39 -1.52 22.42
CA ILE A 625 -0.39 -1.96 21.44
C ILE A 625 0.91 -1.16 21.60
N TYR A 626 0.81 0.14 21.87
CA TYR A 626 1.98 1.02 22.06
C TYR A 626 2.83 0.59 23.27
N GLU A 627 2.20 0.14 24.35
CA GLU A 627 2.89 -0.29 25.58
C GLU A 627 3.57 -1.65 25.47
N LEU A 628 3.32 -2.42 24.39
CA LEU A 628 3.94 -3.73 24.18
C LEU A 628 5.45 -3.67 24.07
N ASP A 629 6.02 -2.53 23.70
CA ASP A 629 7.47 -2.37 23.56
C ASP A 629 8.20 -2.57 24.90
N GLY A 630 7.57 -2.19 26.02
CA GLY A 630 8.09 -2.41 27.38
C GLY A 630 7.80 -3.79 27.98
N VAL A 631 7.07 -4.66 27.29
CA VAL A 631 6.65 -5.98 27.79
C VAL A 631 7.68 -7.07 27.48
N GLU A 632 7.90 -8.03 28.39
CA GLU A 632 8.84 -9.14 28.20
C GLU A 632 8.41 -10.13 27.09
N ASP A 633 9.39 -10.68 26.36
CA ASP A 633 9.17 -11.74 25.36
C ASP A 633 8.50 -12.98 25.98
N GLY A 634 7.57 -13.58 25.25
CA GLY A 634 6.86 -14.78 25.67
C GLY A 634 5.75 -14.54 26.70
N SER A 635 5.55 -13.30 27.16
CA SER A 635 4.46 -12.98 28.08
C SER A 635 3.09 -13.10 27.41
N MET A 636 2.09 -13.48 28.21
CA MET A 636 0.69 -13.51 27.78
C MET A 636 0.04 -12.17 28.09
N ARG A 637 -0.64 -11.58 27.11
CA ARG A 637 -1.39 -10.33 27.24
C ARG A 637 -2.73 -10.40 26.51
N VAL A 638 -3.74 -9.74 27.05
CA VAL A 638 -5.03 -9.49 26.40
C VAL A 638 -5.00 -8.10 25.78
N LEU A 639 -5.22 -8.03 24.47
CA LEU A 639 -5.29 -6.78 23.72
C LEU A 639 -6.64 -6.68 23.00
N GLY A 640 -7.18 -5.49 22.90
CA GLY A 640 -8.45 -5.22 22.25
C GLY A 640 -8.26 -4.30 21.07
N GLY A 641 -8.84 -4.66 19.94
CA GLY A 641 -8.65 -3.92 18.70
C GLY A 641 -9.61 -4.35 17.60
N LEU A 642 -9.54 -3.64 16.49
CA LEU A 642 -10.24 -3.94 15.25
C LEU A 642 -9.38 -4.92 14.45
N VAL A 643 -9.99 -6.00 13.95
CA VAL A 643 -9.33 -6.88 12.98
C VAL A 643 -9.25 -6.16 11.64
N THR A 644 -8.04 -6.05 11.08
CA THR A 644 -7.82 -5.50 9.74
C THR A 644 -6.91 -6.41 8.93
N GLY A 645 -7.11 -6.47 7.61
CA GLY A 645 -6.23 -7.21 6.70
C GLY A 645 -6.18 -8.72 6.96
N LEU A 646 -7.32 -9.34 7.28
CA LEU A 646 -7.41 -10.78 7.59
C LEU A 646 -7.01 -11.67 6.41
N GLN A 647 -5.83 -12.26 6.48
CA GLN A 647 -5.33 -13.24 5.51
C GLN A 647 -5.46 -14.67 6.03
N ARG A 648 -6.33 -15.45 5.40
CA ARG A 648 -6.43 -16.89 5.64
C ARG A 648 -5.38 -17.62 4.79
N LYS A 649 -4.48 -18.36 5.44
CA LYS A 649 -3.35 -19.07 4.83
C LYS A 649 -3.42 -20.55 5.13
N TRP A 650 -2.87 -21.37 4.23
CA TRP A 650 -2.73 -22.80 4.45
C TRP A 650 -1.27 -23.13 4.79
N THR A 651 -1.06 -23.91 5.84
CA THR A 651 0.28 -24.38 6.20
C THR A 651 0.79 -25.41 5.20
N LYS A 652 2.10 -25.70 5.21
CA LYS A 652 2.70 -26.78 4.38
C LYS A 652 2.06 -28.16 4.60
N LYS A 653 1.36 -28.36 5.72
CA LYS A 653 0.64 -29.60 6.06
C LYS A 653 -0.83 -29.60 5.62
N GLY A 654 -1.33 -28.49 5.07
CA GLY A 654 -2.72 -28.35 4.63
C GLY A 654 -3.69 -27.91 5.72
N ASP A 655 -3.20 -27.44 6.88
CA ASP A 655 -4.07 -26.90 7.95
C ASP A 655 -4.29 -25.39 7.77
N LEU A 656 -5.51 -24.91 8.05
CA LEU A 656 -5.91 -23.50 7.91
C LEU A 656 -5.39 -22.66 9.08
N MET A 657 -4.73 -21.54 8.79
CA MET A 657 -4.29 -20.52 9.75
C MET A 657 -4.70 -19.12 9.29
N ALA A 658 -4.58 -18.12 10.15
CA ALA A 658 -4.81 -16.73 9.77
C ALA A 658 -3.68 -15.81 10.25
N VAL A 659 -3.46 -14.73 9.51
CA VAL A 659 -2.63 -13.60 9.89
C VAL A 659 -3.45 -12.34 9.65
N PHE A 660 -3.56 -11.47 10.64
CA PHE A 660 -4.27 -10.19 10.53
C PHE A 660 -3.52 -9.12 11.31
N VAL A 661 -3.89 -7.86 11.12
CA VAL A 661 -3.40 -6.73 11.90
C VAL A 661 -4.46 -6.33 12.92
N LEU A 662 -4.10 -6.35 14.21
CA LEU A 662 -4.93 -5.82 15.28
C LEU A 662 -4.66 -4.32 15.39
N GLU A 663 -5.67 -3.50 15.21
CA GLU A 663 -5.60 -2.03 15.33
C GLU A 663 -6.31 -1.57 16.60
N ASP A 664 -5.61 -0.90 17.51
CA ASP A 664 -6.21 -0.21 18.65
C ASP A 664 -6.21 1.32 18.41
N LEU A 665 -6.52 2.11 19.44
CA LEU A 665 -6.55 3.57 19.31
C LEU A 665 -5.16 4.23 19.24
N GLN A 666 -4.08 3.48 19.47
CA GLN A 666 -2.72 3.97 19.68
C GLN A 666 -1.68 3.31 18.76
N GLY A 667 -2.03 2.25 18.06
CA GLY A 667 -1.12 1.56 17.14
C GLY A 667 -1.72 0.32 16.49
N THR A 668 -0.86 -0.41 15.79
CA THR A 668 -1.21 -1.64 15.08
C THR A 668 -0.16 -2.72 15.31
N ILE A 669 -0.56 -3.98 15.39
CA ILE A 669 0.37 -5.11 15.52
C ILE A 669 -0.09 -6.33 14.73
N GLU A 670 0.84 -7.05 14.11
CA GLU A 670 0.55 -8.31 13.41
C GLU A 670 0.19 -9.41 14.42
N CYS A 671 -0.94 -10.06 14.19
CA CYS A 671 -1.43 -11.18 14.98
C CYS A 671 -1.55 -12.45 14.12
N MET A 672 -0.96 -13.54 14.61
CA MET A 672 -0.96 -14.85 13.98
C MET A 672 -1.85 -15.81 14.75
N VAL A 673 -2.73 -16.49 14.02
CA VAL A 673 -3.67 -17.49 14.54
C VAL A 673 -3.30 -18.85 13.97
N PHE A 674 -2.67 -19.69 14.79
CA PHE A 674 -2.29 -21.04 14.38
C PHE A 674 -3.52 -21.95 14.19
N PRO A 675 -3.38 -23.08 13.45
CA PRO A 675 -4.53 -23.90 13.07
C PRO A 675 -5.42 -24.39 14.20
N LYS A 676 -4.83 -24.74 15.35
CA LYS A 676 -5.60 -25.16 16.53
C LYS A 676 -6.54 -24.04 17.01
N THR A 677 -6.04 -22.81 17.10
CA THR A 677 -6.83 -21.63 17.47
C THR A 677 -7.83 -21.26 16.37
N MET A 678 -7.42 -21.39 15.10
CA MET A 678 -8.27 -21.09 13.94
C MET A 678 -9.50 -22.02 13.88
N GLN A 679 -9.36 -23.28 14.25
CA GLN A 679 -10.48 -24.23 14.32
C GLN A 679 -11.52 -23.83 15.37
N SER A 680 -11.08 -23.30 16.52
CA SER A 680 -11.96 -22.91 17.63
C SER A 680 -12.58 -21.53 17.45
N TYR A 681 -11.82 -20.54 16.98
CA TYR A 681 -12.22 -19.14 16.99
C TYR A 681 -12.28 -18.49 15.60
N GLY A 682 -11.90 -19.20 14.53
CA GLY A 682 -11.79 -18.62 13.19
C GLY A 682 -13.11 -18.10 12.59
N HIS A 683 -14.25 -18.52 13.12
CA HIS A 683 -15.58 -18.02 12.74
C HIS A 683 -15.91 -16.64 13.36
N LEU A 684 -15.16 -16.22 14.38
CA LEU A 684 -15.28 -14.89 15.00
C LEU A 684 -14.40 -13.84 14.31
N LEU A 685 -13.48 -14.30 13.45
CA LEU A 685 -12.54 -13.45 12.73
C LEU A 685 -13.11 -13.05 11.38
N GLU A 686 -13.52 -11.78 11.32
CA GLU A 686 -13.90 -11.05 10.12
C GLU A 686 -13.19 -9.70 10.13
N ASP A 687 -12.90 -9.13 8.96
CA ASP A 687 -12.43 -7.75 8.92
C ASP A 687 -13.46 -6.83 9.58
N ASP A 688 -12.97 -5.84 10.33
CA ASP A 688 -13.74 -4.89 11.14
C ASP A 688 -14.43 -5.46 12.37
N ALA A 689 -14.21 -6.73 12.71
CA ALA A 689 -14.64 -7.25 13.99
C ALA A 689 -13.81 -6.57 15.11
N ALA A 690 -14.49 -5.93 16.06
CA ALA A 690 -13.86 -5.52 17.31
C ALA A 690 -13.68 -6.76 18.18
N VAL A 691 -12.44 -7.10 18.52
CA VAL A 691 -12.10 -8.35 19.22
C VAL A 691 -11.14 -8.10 20.38
N LEU A 692 -11.26 -8.91 21.44
CA LEU A 692 -10.23 -9.14 22.44
C LEU A 692 -9.44 -10.35 22.00
N VAL A 693 -8.13 -10.19 21.94
CA VAL A 693 -7.18 -11.23 21.59
C VAL A 693 -6.29 -11.47 22.79
N LYS A 694 -6.38 -12.66 23.37
CA LYS A 694 -5.39 -13.15 24.31
C LYS A 694 -4.26 -13.79 23.52
N ALA A 695 -3.09 -13.18 23.57
CA ALA A 695 -1.96 -13.58 22.76
C ALA A 695 -0.67 -13.69 23.56
N ARG A 696 0.21 -14.57 23.08
CA ARG A 696 1.61 -14.58 23.50
C ARG A 696 2.36 -13.53 22.69
N VAL A 697 3.05 -12.61 23.36
CA VAL A 697 3.95 -11.66 22.72
C VAL A 697 5.20 -12.43 22.27
N ASP A 698 5.55 -12.31 21.00
CA ASP A 698 6.74 -12.93 20.40
C ASP A 698 7.65 -11.83 19.86
N LYS A 699 8.80 -11.64 20.51
CA LYS A 699 9.83 -10.65 20.17
C LYS A 699 11.11 -11.31 19.64
N ARG A 700 11.04 -12.58 19.21
CA ARG A 700 12.21 -13.31 18.70
C ARG A 700 12.63 -12.86 17.31
N GLU A 701 11.68 -12.31 16.54
CA GLU A 701 11.93 -11.66 15.26
C GLU A 701 12.13 -10.16 15.46
N ASP A 702 12.70 -9.47 14.47
CA ASP A 702 13.01 -8.03 14.53
C ASP A 702 11.75 -7.14 14.69
N THR A 703 10.53 -7.68 14.47
CA THR A 703 9.26 -6.99 14.72
C THR A 703 8.43 -7.80 15.71
N PRO A 704 7.92 -7.19 16.81
CA PRO A 704 7.07 -7.89 17.76
C PRO A 704 5.78 -8.36 17.09
N LYS A 705 5.38 -9.59 17.38
CA LYS A 705 4.15 -10.21 16.87
C LYS A 705 3.32 -10.78 18.00
N LEU A 706 2.03 -10.91 17.76
CA LEU A 706 1.11 -11.59 18.67
C LEU A 706 0.80 -12.99 18.15
N ILE A 707 0.92 -14.00 18.99
CA ILE A 707 0.40 -15.35 18.71
C ILE A 707 -0.91 -15.53 19.47
N ALA A 708 -2.03 -15.50 18.75
CA ALA A 708 -3.37 -15.62 19.33
C ALA A 708 -3.61 -17.02 19.94
N THR A 709 -4.11 -17.02 21.15
CA THR A 709 -4.52 -18.23 21.88
C THR A 709 -6.04 -18.31 22.07
N GLU A 710 -6.69 -17.17 22.33
CA GLU A 710 -8.14 -17.04 22.47
C GLU A 710 -8.58 -15.74 21.79
N VAL A 711 -9.77 -15.74 21.19
CA VAL A 711 -10.39 -14.56 20.57
C VAL A 711 -11.83 -14.46 21.05
N GLU A 712 -12.23 -13.26 21.48
CA GLU A 712 -13.59 -12.92 21.90
C GLU A 712 -14.05 -11.68 21.12
N VAL A 713 -15.31 -11.63 20.70
CA VAL A 713 -15.87 -10.46 20.02
C VAL A 713 -16.31 -9.44 21.06
N LEU A 714 -15.90 -8.17 20.91
CA LEU A 714 -16.48 -7.05 21.67
C LEU A 714 -17.85 -6.69 21.09
N SER A 715 -18.88 -7.50 21.34
CA SER A 715 -20.25 -7.19 20.92
C SER A 715 -20.95 -6.16 21.81
N ASP A 716 -20.55 -6.06 23.09
CA ASP A 716 -21.41 -5.47 24.14
C ASP A 716 -21.11 -4.00 24.48
N LEU A 717 -20.27 -3.33 23.69
CA LEU A 717 -19.88 -1.93 23.93
C LEU A 717 -20.58 -0.90 23.05
N ILE A 718 -21.31 -1.37 22.02
CA ILE A 718 -22.02 -0.49 21.08
C ILE A 718 -23.50 -0.32 21.49
N THR A 719 -23.97 -1.08 22.50
CA THR A 719 -25.30 -0.92 23.07
C THR A 719 -25.25 -0.06 24.33
N ASP A 720 -25.88 1.11 24.25
CA ASP A 720 -26.13 2.10 25.29
C ASP A 720 -26.03 1.64 26.76
N GLU A 721 -25.23 2.40 27.52
CA GLU A 721 -25.23 2.64 28.97
C GLU A 721 -25.97 1.63 29.87
N SER A 722 -25.20 0.80 30.60
CA SER A 722 -25.72 0.24 31.86
C SER A 722 -26.22 1.40 32.75
N PRO A 723 -27.48 1.37 33.24
CA PRO A 723 -28.09 2.52 33.90
C PRO A 723 -27.27 2.98 35.11
N PRO A 724 -26.99 4.28 35.27
CA PRO A 724 -26.10 4.77 36.30
C PRO A 724 -26.69 4.57 37.70
N VAL A 725 -25.85 4.17 38.65
CA VAL A 725 -26.23 4.05 40.06
C VAL A 725 -26.10 5.41 40.72
N ARG A 726 -27.23 5.99 41.13
CA ARG A 726 -27.28 7.29 41.79
C ARG A 726 -27.42 7.12 43.30
N ILE A 727 -26.48 7.67 44.07
CA ILE A 727 -26.40 7.55 45.51
C ILE A 727 -26.65 8.92 46.14
N ASN A 728 -27.67 9.04 46.98
CA ASN A 728 -27.94 10.22 47.78
C ASN A 728 -27.24 10.11 49.15
N LEU A 729 -26.26 10.99 49.38
CA LEU A 729 -25.55 11.11 50.65
C LEU A 729 -25.88 12.48 51.27
N PRO A 730 -26.77 12.53 52.29
CA PRO A 730 -27.04 13.76 53.01
C PRO A 730 -25.77 14.31 53.65
N ALA A 731 -25.51 15.63 53.52
CA ALA A 731 -24.31 16.27 54.04
C ALA A 731 -24.07 16.01 55.56
N ALA A 732 -25.15 15.85 56.33
CA ALA A 732 -25.09 15.51 57.76
C ALA A 732 -24.52 14.10 58.06
N ARG A 733 -24.46 13.20 57.06
CA ARG A 733 -23.94 11.83 57.18
C ARG A 733 -22.60 11.62 56.47
N ALA A 734 -22.11 12.63 55.75
CA ALA A 734 -20.82 12.60 55.05
C ALA A 734 -19.64 12.75 56.03
N SER A 735 -19.42 11.74 56.87
CA SER A 735 -18.26 11.65 57.76
C SER A 735 -17.17 10.77 57.13
N GLU A 736 -15.91 10.99 57.49
CA GLU A 736 -14.77 10.23 56.97
C GLU A 736 -14.92 8.70 57.10
N PRO A 737 -15.42 8.14 58.21
CA PRO A 737 -15.65 6.69 58.33
C PRO A 737 -16.66 6.15 57.31
N VAL A 738 -17.75 6.89 57.08
CA VAL A 738 -18.82 6.49 56.13
C VAL A 738 -18.32 6.55 54.69
N LEU A 739 -17.55 7.58 54.35
CA LEU A 739 -16.94 7.71 53.02
C LEU A 739 -15.92 6.60 52.75
N ARG A 740 -15.15 6.18 53.77
CA ARG A 740 -14.22 5.06 53.64
C ARG A 740 -14.96 3.75 53.42
N SER A 741 -15.99 3.46 54.21
CA SER A 741 -16.83 2.26 54.02
C SER A 741 -17.57 2.26 52.69
N LEU A 742 -18.04 3.42 52.20
CA LEU A 742 -18.65 3.53 50.87
C LEU A 742 -17.63 3.25 49.78
N LYS A 743 -16.41 3.79 49.91
CA LYS A 743 -15.31 3.52 48.97
C LYS A 743 -14.99 2.03 48.88
N ASP A 744 -14.84 1.38 50.03
CA ASP A 744 -14.52 -0.05 50.11
C ASP A 744 -15.65 -0.89 49.50
N LEU A 745 -16.91 -0.55 49.79
CA LEU A 745 -18.09 -1.22 49.26
C LEU A 745 -18.20 -1.10 47.73
N LEU A 746 -17.90 0.06 47.14
CA LEU A 746 -17.91 0.22 45.68
C LEU A 746 -16.80 -0.61 45.02
N HIS A 747 -15.64 -0.78 45.68
CA HIS A 747 -14.57 -1.64 45.18
C HIS A 747 -14.89 -3.14 45.29
N GLU A 748 -15.72 -3.55 46.24
CA GLU A 748 -16.14 -4.95 46.40
C GLU A 748 -17.15 -5.42 45.32
N HIS A 749 -17.80 -4.49 44.63
CA HIS A 749 -18.82 -4.77 43.61
C HIS A 749 -18.53 -4.12 42.24
N PRO A 750 -17.41 -4.44 41.57
CA PRO A 750 -17.02 -3.80 40.32
C PRO A 750 -17.96 -4.16 39.16
N GLY A 751 -18.30 -3.19 38.31
CA GLY A 751 -19.14 -3.44 37.12
C GLY A 751 -19.29 -2.24 36.17
N GLU A 752 -20.29 -2.29 35.32
CA GLU A 752 -20.42 -1.38 34.16
C GLU A 752 -21.22 -0.09 34.43
N SER A 753 -21.93 0.00 35.56
CA SER A 753 -22.79 1.14 35.87
C SER A 753 -21.99 2.30 36.49
N GLN A 754 -22.11 3.51 35.94
CA GLN A 754 -21.44 4.70 36.47
C GLN A 754 -22.09 5.18 37.76
N VAL A 755 -21.29 5.57 38.76
CA VAL A 755 -21.80 6.01 40.07
C VAL A 755 -21.82 7.54 40.19
N PHE A 756 -22.98 8.08 40.54
CA PHE A 756 -23.16 9.50 40.85
C PHE A 756 -23.51 9.69 42.32
N LEU A 757 -22.72 10.51 43.03
CA LEU A 757 -22.95 10.86 44.43
C LEU A 757 -23.64 12.22 44.52
N HIS A 758 -24.89 12.23 44.96
CA HIS A 758 -25.66 13.43 45.26
C HIS A 758 -25.35 13.87 46.70
N LEU A 759 -24.67 15.01 46.86
CA LEU A 759 -24.39 15.63 48.15
C LEU A 759 -25.46 16.70 48.44
N GLY A 760 -26.54 16.28 49.12
CA GLY A 760 -27.70 17.14 49.34
C GLY A 760 -28.44 17.50 48.05
N THR A 761 -29.10 18.66 48.01
CA THR A 761 -29.96 19.08 46.88
C THR A 761 -29.23 19.85 45.78
N SER A 762 -27.95 20.20 45.97
CA SER A 762 -27.27 21.20 45.15
C SER A 762 -26.01 20.72 44.43
N GLN A 763 -25.49 19.54 44.73
CA GLN A 763 -24.24 19.06 44.13
C GLN A 763 -24.30 17.57 43.78
N VAL A 764 -23.90 17.25 42.55
CA VAL A 764 -23.76 15.87 42.05
C VAL A 764 -22.32 15.67 41.64
N LEU A 765 -21.67 14.67 42.22
CA LEU A 765 -20.31 14.27 41.88
C LEU A 765 -20.38 13.00 41.04
N ARG A 766 -19.84 13.05 39.82
CA ARG A 766 -19.55 11.85 39.05
C ARG A 766 -18.25 11.25 39.59
N LEU A 767 -18.32 10.05 40.15
CA LEU A 767 -17.13 9.37 40.64
C LEU A 767 -16.26 8.89 39.45
N PRO A 768 -14.93 8.80 39.62
CA PRO A 768 -14.06 8.20 38.62
C PRO A 768 -14.46 6.75 38.28
N ASP A 769 -14.11 6.29 37.08
CA ASP A 769 -14.53 4.99 36.55
C ASP A 769 -14.00 3.77 37.34
N GLU A 770 -13.02 3.98 38.24
CA GLU A 770 -12.53 2.99 39.22
C GLU A 770 -13.59 2.62 40.28
N PHE A 771 -14.66 3.41 40.39
CA PHE A 771 -15.81 3.19 41.27
C PHE A 771 -17.08 2.80 40.52
N SER A 772 -17.00 2.40 39.24
CA SER A 772 -18.15 1.83 38.55
C SER A 772 -18.50 0.45 39.10
N VAL A 773 -19.79 0.15 39.13
CA VAL A 773 -20.32 -1.00 39.87
C VAL A 773 -21.29 -1.85 39.08
N ASP A 774 -21.47 -3.10 39.51
CA ASP A 774 -22.55 -3.94 39.03
C ASP A 774 -23.80 -3.71 39.89
N ALA A 775 -24.85 -3.14 39.29
CA ALA A 775 -26.11 -2.89 39.97
C ALA A 775 -26.90 -4.18 40.28
N SER A 776 -26.52 -5.33 39.68
CA SER A 776 -27.22 -6.61 39.80
C SER A 776 -26.73 -7.49 40.96
N THR A 777 -25.54 -7.25 41.51
CA THR A 777 -24.86 -8.10 42.51
C THR A 777 -25.20 -7.80 43.97
N GLY A 778 -26.40 -7.31 44.27
CA GLY A 778 -26.84 -7.06 45.65
C GLY A 778 -26.27 -5.78 46.29
N LEU A 779 -25.42 -5.04 45.58
CA LEU A 779 -24.85 -3.75 46.00
C LEU A 779 -25.93 -2.76 46.49
N VAL A 780 -27.09 -2.71 45.84
CA VAL A 780 -28.20 -1.81 46.22
C VAL A 780 -28.69 -2.10 47.66
N ALA A 781 -28.68 -3.37 48.09
CA ALA A 781 -29.08 -3.73 49.44
C ALA A 781 -28.04 -3.27 50.47
N GLU A 782 -26.75 -3.45 50.18
CA GLU A 782 -25.64 -3.06 51.05
C GLU A 782 -25.50 -1.53 51.15
N LEU A 783 -25.69 -0.80 50.05
CA LEU A 783 -25.77 0.66 50.03
C LEU A 783 -26.91 1.18 50.91
N ARG A 784 -28.07 0.51 50.89
CA ARG A 784 -29.20 0.86 51.75
C ARG A 784 -28.95 0.59 53.23
N VAL A 785 -28.17 -0.45 53.56
CA VAL A 785 -27.74 -0.72 54.94
C VAL A 785 -26.76 0.35 55.42
N LEU A 786 -25.78 0.71 54.58
CA LEU A 786 -24.73 1.66 54.93
C LEU A 786 -25.24 3.10 55.05
N LEU A 787 -26.10 3.53 54.12
CA LEU A 787 -26.49 4.94 53.97
C LEU A 787 -27.96 5.24 54.32
N GLY A 788 -28.81 4.21 54.34
CA GLY A 788 -30.25 4.29 54.60
C GLY A 788 -31.12 3.86 53.41
N ALA A 789 -32.39 3.54 53.66
CA ALA A 789 -33.31 2.97 52.66
C ALA A 789 -33.49 3.85 51.40
N ASP A 790 -33.44 5.17 51.56
CA ASP A 790 -33.64 6.16 50.48
C ASP A 790 -32.31 6.63 49.84
N ALA A 791 -31.20 5.94 50.13
CA ALA A 791 -29.89 6.36 49.67
C ALA A 791 -29.60 6.00 48.20
N VAL A 792 -30.34 5.07 47.60
CA VAL A 792 -30.21 4.75 46.16
C VAL A 792 -31.39 5.37 45.44
N LEU A 793 -31.10 6.34 44.57
CA LEU A 793 -32.06 6.99 43.70
C LEU A 793 -32.25 6.09 42.47
N VAL A 794 -33.46 5.54 42.32
CA VAL A 794 -33.84 4.72 41.16
C VAL A 794 -34.09 5.60 39.95
#